data_AF-A0A9N9MHU5-F1
#
_entry.id   AF-A0A9N9MHU5-F1
#
_cell.length_a   1.000
_cell.length_b   1.000
_cell.length_c   1.000
_cell.angle_alpha   90.00
_cell.angle_beta   90.00
_cell.angle_gamma   90.00
#
_symmetry.space_group_name_H-M   'P 1'
#
loop_
_entity.id
_entity.type
_entity.pdbx_description
1 polymer ?
#
loop_
_entity_poly.entity_id
_entity_poly.type
_entity_poly.pdbx_seq_one_letter_code
_entity_poly.pdbx_strand_id
1 'polypeptide(L)'
;MSNYKKKENVHKMKENVQENKKQKKNSQESESDISYHDESVEDLEAYLKKLEAEKEEEEMERIDLLAGEIEFHQVSIRIIPHEIPIRNPNFLDCQFDTLNLKPTPLIFNRNAEIIYRNSPPIQTGQQVNIACPGNQLLYLNENLGPIITASCIEDSLLFQEKPLNLYSLRCRDIPQNTIRYTGRSCKEGGEEIEVGYNVPGYGFLRQMRICFDNVNFSPIFSHYTLTKTIGYRDSKVPRKFFEEDGFYSTSESLDNLYNRNRERRTINELLGLESQSTTYIKQNGELFINRGHLTPKGDFVYAYQQLATFHYANSAPQWASFNGGNWNELEMSLRDYASSTNSDLEVYTGVHGVSTLTNNANKIKTELFLHTNNGRHLLPVPQLFWKLIYDKHKNSGIVILGVNNAYEVQREDFICEDISDRVSWFSYKLKGQKNRVDLGHIYACSIEDFRRAVGRSPNLNAANLLFLTFEDFQNLIINDPGCHINIRDLPQRKPLLRDPSTLNLLLPDNAGSSIITLSPGKEFEIDCPGSNILVDDNLALGEVAIAECVGGSQVLISNRRVDFSTVVCSRRIASVARYTGKRCWNNKGKETEVGFVFTDGHFIREMNTCFDPMTRNVYYSLFEMSHQIGDQNTGGTRPGWTEGAFYNLGTRLDNLYPNAAQRSTINSLVGLPNDSTKYVRPTGSYYLARGHLTARADFMYYAQQEATFHYVNSVPQWQTFNGFNWAYFEANVRQLSARTGSDLIVQTGSYGISTLPHEKTNHPVELYLFADGQKAMPVPKLFWKVVYSPSTRRGVAVLGVNNPFLKDLENEIICPDVADQLNWLSFDRFNTVRGYIYACTIADIRKVIPQIPNYDARGILNL
;
A
#
# COMPACT_ATOMS: atom_id res chain seq x y z
N MET A 1 -11.91 53.07 -2.89
CA MET A 1 -13.10 52.40 -2.30
C MET A 1 -12.82 51.01 -1.69
N SER A 2 -11.55 50.69 -1.33
CA SER A 2 -11.14 49.38 -0.77
C SER A 2 -10.80 49.41 0.73
N ASN A 3 -10.95 50.53 1.43
CA ASN A 3 -10.64 50.64 2.87
C ASN A 3 -11.86 50.69 3.81
N TYR A 4 -13.09 50.60 3.28
CA TYR A 4 -14.31 50.58 4.09
C TYR A 4 -14.83 49.15 4.39
N LYS A 5 -14.50 48.14 3.57
CA LYS A 5 -14.94 46.73 3.80
C LYS A 5 -14.03 45.92 4.74
N LYS A 6 -12.85 46.42 5.11
CA LYS A 6 -11.93 45.73 6.05
C LYS A 6 -12.25 46.01 7.54
N LYS A 7 -12.92 47.12 7.87
CA LYS A 7 -13.30 47.46 9.26
C LYS A 7 -14.62 46.81 9.73
N GLU A 8 -15.53 46.46 8.81
CA GLU A 8 -16.79 45.78 9.15
C GLU A 8 -16.60 44.30 9.55
N ASN A 9 -15.62 43.61 8.96
CA ASN A 9 -15.37 42.19 9.23
C ASN A 9 -14.65 41.94 10.58
N VAL A 10 -13.87 42.90 11.07
CA VAL A 10 -13.20 42.79 12.38
C VAL A 10 -14.17 43.06 13.54
N HIS A 11 -15.24 43.83 13.32
CA HIS A 11 -16.26 44.09 14.33
C HIS A 11 -17.20 42.87 14.53
N LYS A 12 -17.63 42.24 13.42
CA LYS A 12 -18.43 40.99 13.45
C LYS A 12 -17.68 39.78 14.03
N MET A 13 -16.35 39.73 13.90
CA MET A 13 -15.53 38.69 14.55
C MET A 13 -15.43 38.86 16.07
N LYS A 14 -15.53 40.09 16.61
CA LYS A 14 -15.47 40.33 18.06
C LYS A 14 -16.81 40.01 18.76
N GLU A 15 -17.95 40.23 18.10
CA GLU A 15 -19.28 39.86 18.63
C GLU A 15 -19.48 38.34 18.71
N ASN A 16 -19.04 37.59 17.70
CA ASN A 16 -19.12 36.11 17.68
C ASN A 16 -18.24 35.42 18.74
N VAL A 17 -17.15 36.06 19.19
CA VAL A 17 -16.30 35.54 20.27
C VAL A 17 -16.92 35.78 21.65
N GLN A 18 -17.75 36.82 21.81
CA GLN A 18 -18.48 37.11 23.04
C GLN A 18 -19.74 36.24 23.22
N GLU A 19 -20.42 35.85 22.14
CA GLU A 19 -21.52 34.85 22.18
C GLU A 19 -21.03 33.43 22.49
N ASN A 20 -19.89 33.02 21.92
CA ASN A 20 -19.30 31.70 22.19
C ASN A 20 -18.74 31.56 23.62
N LYS A 21 -18.40 32.67 24.29
CA LYS A 21 -18.07 32.67 25.73
C LYS A 21 -19.30 32.58 26.64
N LYS A 22 -20.49 32.94 26.15
CA LYS A 22 -21.76 32.83 26.90
C LYS A 22 -22.37 31.43 26.84
N GLN A 23 -22.16 30.68 25.76
CA GLN A 23 -22.63 29.30 25.64
C GLN A 23 -21.75 28.24 26.34
N LYS A 24 -20.47 28.55 26.62
CA LYS A 24 -19.58 27.68 27.40
C LYS A 24 -19.78 27.74 28.93
N LYS A 25 -20.74 28.53 29.42
CA LYS A 25 -21.00 28.70 30.86
C LYS A 25 -22.11 27.77 31.42
N ASN A 26 -22.66 26.84 30.62
CA ASN A 26 -23.78 25.97 31.01
C ASN A 26 -23.49 24.46 31.01
N SER A 27 -22.23 24.03 31.12
CA SER A 27 -21.93 22.61 31.32
C SER A 27 -20.55 22.40 31.97
N GLN A 28 -20.43 22.82 33.22
CA GLN A 28 -19.47 22.26 34.17
C GLN A 28 -20.22 21.93 35.46
N GLU A 29 -20.35 20.64 35.77
CA GLU A 29 -20.54 20.14 37.14
C GLU A 29 -19.89 18.75 37.25
N SER A 30 -18.64 18.73 37.71
CA SER A 30 -18.15 17.88 38.82
C SER A 30 -16.64 18.07 38.99
N GLU A 31 -16.27 18.38 40.23
CA GLU A 31 -14.97 18.80 40.78
C GLU A 31 -13.88 17.71 40.60
N SER A 32 -12.56 17.96 40.65
CA SER A 32 -11.79 18.76 41.62
C SER A 32 -10.33 18.98 41.18
N ASP A 33 -9.81 20.09 41.70
CA ASP A 33 -8.47 20.72 41.74
C ASP A 33 -7.17 19.92 41.42
N ILE A 34 -6.25 20.59 40.70
CA ILE A 34 -4.94 21.08 41.22
C ILE A 34 -4.32 22.07 40.20
N SER A 35 -3.76 23.16 40.75
CA SER A 35 -3.22 24.39 40.15
C SER A 35 -1.94 24.26 39.30
N TYR A 36 -1.72 25.17 38.34
CA TYR A 36 -0.38 25.74 38.06
C TYR A 36 -0.47 27.18 37.51
N HIS A 37 0.47 28.02 37.99
CA HIS A 37 0.66 29.45 37.72
C HIS A 37 1.05 29.78 36.27
N ASP A 38 0.67 30.99 35.86
CA ASP A 38 0.87 31.61 34.55
C ASP A 38 1.90 32.75 34.70
N GLU A 39 3.14 32.50 34.28
CA GLU A 39 4.20 33.51 34.06
C GLU A 39 5.07 33.03 32.89
N SER A 40 5.05 33.74 31.74
CA SER A 40 6.14 33.83 30.71
C SER A 40 5.70 34.28 29.30
N VAL A 41 4.50 34.85 29.11
CA VAL A 41 4.07 35.31 27.77
C VAL A 41 4.66 36.70 27.39
N GLU A 42 5.07 37.52 28.36
CA GLU A 42 5.57 38.88 28.07
C GLU A 42 7.07 38.96 27.71
N ASP A 43 7.89 37.96 28.03
CA ASP A 43 9.32 37.95 27.69
C ASP A 43 9.62 37.46 26.25
N LEU A 44 8.70 36.70 25.63
CA LEU A 44 8.87 36.17 24.27
C LEU A 44 8.59 37.21 23.18
N GLU A 45 7.70 38.18 23.43
CA GLU A 45 7.38 39.23 22.46
C GLU A 45 8.50 40.30 22.35
N ALA A 46 9.28 40.51 23.42
CA ALA A 46 10.41 41.44 23.42
C ALA A 46 11.65 40.91 22.68
N TYR A 47 11.87 39.59 22.68
CA TYR A 47 12.99 38.94 21.98
C TYR A 47 12.77 38.88 20.45
N LEU A 48 11.53 38.66 20.01
CA LEU A 48 11.18 38.56 18.58
C LEU A 48 11.34 39.89 17.83
N LYS A 49 11.10 41.03 18.50
CA LYS A 49 11.25 42.37 17.90
C LYS A 49 12.71 42.80 17.68
N LYS A 50 13.66 42.19 18.39
CA LYS A 50 15.09 42.51 18.28
C LYS A 50 15.76 41.81 17.08
N LEU A 51 15.26 40.63 16.70
CA LEU A 51 15.76 39.86 15.55
C LEU A 51 15.30 40.38 14.18
N GLU A 52 14.22 41.17 14.14
CA GLU A 52 13.71 41.78 12.90
C GLU A 52 14.48 43.03 12.47
N ALA A 53 15.19 43.72 13.38
CA ALA A 53 15.94 44.95 13.06
C ALA A 53 17.39 44.71 12.57
N GLU A 54 18.01 43.58 12.92
CA GLU A 54 19.40 43.27 12.52
C GLU A 54 19.50 42.63 11.12
N LYS A 55 18.36 42.28 10.48
CA LYS A 55 18.32 41.62 9.16
C LYS A 55 18.15 42.56 7.97
N GLU A 56 17.73 43.81 8.18
CA GLU A 56 17.52 44.79 7.10
C GLU A 56 18.80 45.57 6.72
N GLU A 57 19.89 45.48 7.49
CA GLU A 57 21.13 46.24 7.25
C GLU A 57 22.19 45.50 6.40
N GLU A 58 22.15 44.16 6.29
CA GLU A 58 23.11 43.38 5.48
C GLU A 58 22.70 43.19 4.00
N GLU A 59 21.45 43.44 3.62
CA GLU A 59 20.93 43.12 2.27
C GLU A 59 21.01 44.30 1.28
N MET A 60 21.35 45.51 1.75
CA MET A 60 21.47 46.72 0.91
C MET A 60 22.87 46.95 0.31
N GLU A 61 23.90 46.16 0.66
CA GLU A 61 25.29 46.39 0.20
C GLU A 61 25.75 45.46 -0.94
N ARG A 62 24.87 44.58 -1.46
CA ARG A 62 25.22 43.63 -2.54
C ARG A 62 24.56 43.90 -3.90
N ILE A 63 23.81 44.99 -4.02
CA ILE A 63 23.17 45.43 -5.26
C ILE A 63 23.86 46.71 -5.74
N ASP A 64 25.10 46.63 -6.24
CA ASP A 64 25.68 47.73 -7.03
C ASP A 64 26.91 47.38 -7.90
N LEU A 65 27.21 46.11 -8.19
CA LEU A 65 28.49 45.76 -8.85
C LEU A 65 28.45 44.96 -10.16
N LEU A 66 27.28 44.72 -10.78
CA LEU A 66 27.23 44.05 -12.09
C LEU A 66 26.12 44.62 -12.99
N ALA A 67 26.25 45.90 -13.37
CA ALA A 67 25.57 46.48 -14.53
C ALA A 67 26.62 47.05 -15.50
N GLY A 68 26.70 46.46 -16.69
CA GLY A 68 27.54 46.91 -17.81
C GLY A 68 26.93 46.42 -19.12
N GLU A 69 26.39 47.37 -19.88
CA GLU A 69 25.59 47.29 -21.11
C GLU A 69 26.24 46.51 -22.27
N ILE A 70 25.44 45.80 -23.09
CA ILE A 70 25.51 45.81 -24.58
C ILE A 70 24.11 45.49 -25.17
N GLU A 71 23.58 46.38 -26.02
CA GLU A 71 22.39 46.22 -26.88
C GLU A 71 22.66 45.30 -28.09
N PHE A 72 21.67 44.54 -28.57
CA PHE A 72 21.46 44.31 -30.02
C PHE A 72 20.01 43.91 -30.37
N HIS A 73 19.33 44.85 -31.03
CA HIS A 73 18.41 44.77 -32.18
C HIS A 73 17.32 43.68 -32.30
N GLN A 74 16.09 44.18 -32.46
CA GLN A 74 14.92 43.51 -33.02
C GLN A 74 15.16 42.98 -34.45
N VAL A 75 14.67 41.77 -34.74
CA VAL A 75 14.07 41.44 -36.04
C VAL A 75 12.84 40.56 -35.84
N SER A 76 11.70 41.06 -36.31
CA SER A 76 10.41 40.39 -36.38
C SER A 76 10.31 39.56 -37.65
N ILE A 77 10.01 38.26 -37.58
CA ILE A 77 9.43 37.50 -38.70
C ILE A 77 8.35 36.55 -38.18
N ARG A 78 7.10 36.83 -38.57
CA ARG A 78 5.97 35.90 -38.54
C ARG A 78 5.95 35.13 -39.85
N ILE A 79 6.09 33.80 -39.80
CA ILE A 79 5.55 32.88 -40.81
C ILE A 79 5.05 31.63 -40.07
N ILE A 80 3.75 31.36 -40.19
CA ILE A 80 3.12 30.04 -39.97
C ILE A 80 2.65 29.62 -41.37
N PRO A 81 3.01 28.43 -41.87
CA PRO A 81 2.01 27.36 -41.87
C PRO A 81 2.57 25.93 -41.63
N HIS A 82 1.69 25.11 -41.04
CA HIS A 82 1.69 23.65 -40.93
C HIS A 82 2.80 22.84 -41.60
N GLU A 83 3.58 22.15 -40.76
CA GLU A 83 4.25 20.91 -41.12
C GLU A 83 3.97 19.82 -40.06
N ILE A 84 3.71 18.62 -40.58
CA ILE A 84 3.60 17.34 -39.88
C ILE A 84 4.90 17.12 -39.07
N PRO A 85 4.88 16.64 -37.82
CA PRO A 85 6.13 16.48 -37.07
C PRO A 85 6.96 15.35 -37.68
N ILE A 86 8.05 15.75 -38.33
CA ILE A 86 9.18 14.89 -38.70
C ILE A 86 9.82 14.43 -37.39
N ARG A 87 9.81 13.11 -37.13
CA ARG A 87 10.55 12.50 -36.01
C ARG A 87 12.04 12.80 -36.16
N ASN A 88 12.58 13.63 -35.26
CA ASN A 88 14.01 13.81 -35.09
C ASN A 88 14.51 12.88 -33.96
N PRO A 89 15.36 11.89 -34.21
CA PRO A 89 15.72 10.83 -33.25
C PRO A 89 16.68 11.26 -32.12
N ASN A 90 16.98 12.56 -31.98
CA ASN A 90 18.02 13.07 -31.06
C ASN A 90 17.51 13.86 -29.85
N PHE A 91 16.20 14.00 -29.62
CA PHE A 91 15.67 14.63 -28.41
C PHE A 91 15.14 13.56 -27.44
N LEU A 92 15.65 13.55 -26.21
CA LEU A 92 15.12 12.68 -25.15
C LEU A 92 13.77 13.23 -24.67
N ASP A 93 12.73 12.40 -24.74
CA ASP A 93 11.42 12.71 -24.18
C ASP A 93 11.44 12.60 -22.65
N CYS A 94 10.58 13.36 -21.97
CA CYS A 94 10.58 13.40 -20.53
C CYS A 94 9.75 12.25 -19.94
N GLN A 95 10.36 11.47 -19.04
CA GLN A 95 9.71 10.37 -18.35
C GLN A 95 9.97 10.47 -16.84
N PHE A 96 8.92 10.36 -16.03
CA PHE A 96 9.03 10.57 -14.59
C PHE A 96 8.24 9.56 -13.79
N ASP A 97 8.74 9.25 -12.60
CA ASP A 97 8.03 8.43 -11.62
C ASP A 97 7.30 9.31 -10.60
N THR A 98 5.99 9.30 -10.69
CA THR A 98 5.06 10.08 -9.88
C THR A 98 4.77 9.45 -8.50
N LEU A 99 5.17 8.19 -8.25
CA LEU A 99 4.80 7.46 -7.04
C LEU A 99 5.47 7.96 -5.77
N ASN A 100 6.67 8.54 -5.90
CA ASN A 100 7.47 8.97 -4.77
C ASN A 100 7.07 10.36 -4.22
N LEU A 101 6.17 11.07 -4.91
CA LEU A 101 5.68 12.37 -4.47
C LEU A 101 4.67 12.18 -3.34
N LYS A 102 4.90 12.75 -2.15
CA LYS A 102 3.99 12.62 -1.00
C LYS A 102 3.86 13.93 -0.21
N PRO A 103 2.63 14.41 0.06
CA PRO A 103 1.37 14.06 -0.60
C PRO A 103 1.45 14.29 -2.12
N THR A 104 0.98 13.31 -2.90
CA THR A 104 1.12 13.30 -4.37
C THR A 104 0.27 14.40 -5.00
N PRO A 105 0.85 15.33 -5.78
CA PRO A 105 0.09 16.29 -6.57
C PRO A 105 -0.60 15.62 -7.77
N LEU A 106 -1.64 16.27 -8.29
CA LEU A 106 -2.24 15.88 -9.56
C LEU A 106 -1.31 16.32 -10.67
N ILE A 107 -0.74 15.35 -11.40
CA ILE A 107 0.06 15.62 -12.60
C ILE A 107 -0.75 15.18 -13.80
N PHE A 108 -0.99 16.10 -14.74
CA PHE A 108 -1.84 15.84 -15.90
C PHE A 108 -1.36 16.58 -17.15
N ASN A 109 -1.62 15.99 -18.32
CA ASN A 109 -1.26 16.59 -19.60
C ASN A 109 -2.28 17.67 -20.03
N ARG A 110 -2.08 18.24 -21.22
CA ARG A 110 -2.99 19.26 -21.79
C ARG A 110 -4.43 18.75 -21.99
N ASN A 111 -4.62 17.44 -22.16
CA ASN A 111 -5.90 16.77 -22.38
C ASN A 111 -6.63 16.37 -21.08
N ALA A 112 -6.19 16.84 -19.91
CA ALA A 112 -6.75 16.48 -18.61
C ALA A 112 -6.46 15.03 -18.17
N GLU A 113 -5.58 14.32 -18.88
CA GLU A 113 -5.26 12.94 -18.56
C GLU A 113 -4.20 12.91 -17.47
N ILE A 114 -4.52 12.23 -16.36
CA ILE A 114 -3.58 12.00 -15.26
C ILE A 114 -2.38 11.21 -15.80
N ILE A 115 -1.19 11.70 -15.49
CA ILE A 115 0.06 11.04 -15.81
C ILE A 115 0.35 10.04 -14.70
N TYR A 116 0.38 8.76 -15.07
CA TYR A 116 0.75 7.65 -14.20
C TYR A 116 2.21 7.26 -14.43
N ARG A 117 2.76 6.46 -13.53
CA ARG A 117 4.05 5.80 -13.77
C ARG A 117 3.93 4.95 -15.04
N ASN A 118 4.93 5.03 -15.93
CA ASN A 118 4.92 4.36 -17.24
C ASN A 118 3.82 4.84 -18.21
N SER A 119 3.23 6.02 -17.98
CA SER A 119 2.58 6.74 -19.06
C SER A 119 3.58 6.98 -20.20
N PRO A 120 3.11 7.09 -21.46
CA PRO A 120 3.97 7.44 -22.58
C PRO A 120 4.83 8.67 -22.24
N PRO A 121 6.13 8.70 -22.64
CA PRO A 121 6.98 9.85 -22.41
C PRO A 121 6.32 11.13 -22.92
N ILE A 122 6.47 12.21 -22.15
CA ILE A 122 6.01 13.54 -22.53
C ILE A 122 6.98 14.03 -23.59
N GLN A 123 6.47 14.33 -24.78
CA GLN A 123 7.34 14.72 -25.88
C GLN A 123 8.02 16.06 -25.60
N THR A 124 9.27 16.21 -26.01
CA THR A 124 9.96 17.52 -25.93
C THR A 124 9.10 18.63 -26.55
N GLY A 125 8.94 19.74 -25.82
CA GLY A 125 8.07 20.87 -26.17
C GLY A 125 6.62 20.76 -25.65
N GLN A 126 6.20 19.61 -25.12
CA GLN A 126 4.90 19.48 -24.46
C GLN A 126 4.93 20.03 -23.03
N GLN A 127 3.74 20.35 -22.51
CA GLN A 127 3.56 20.86 -21.16
C GLN A 127 2.75 19.90 -20.29
N VAL A 128 3.08 19.89 -19.01
CA VAL A 128 2.34 19.21 -17.95
C VAL A 128 1.93 20.19 -16.88
N ASN A 129 0.78 19.92 -16.28
CA ASN A 129 0.24 20.69 -15.17
C ASN A 129 0.40 19.89 -13.88
N ILE A 130 0.82 20.57 -12.81
CA ILE A 130 1.03 19.98 -11.49
C ILE A 130 0.21 20.79 -10.49
N ALA A 131 -0.81 20.18 -9.88
CA ALA A 131 -1.80 20.88 -9.08
C ALA A 131 -2.07 20.23 -7.71
N CYS A 132 -2.43 21.06 -6.74
CA CYS A 132 -2.86 20.67 -5.41
C CYS A 132 -4.24 21.28 -5.06
N PRO A 133 -5.33 20.80 -5.69
CA PRO A 133 -6.70 21.23 -5.41
C PRO A 133 -7.04 21.33 -3.92
N GLY A 134 -7.68 22.43 -3.52
CA GLY A 134 -8.04 22.71 -2.13
C GLY A 134 -6.87 23.11 -1.22
N ASN A 135 -5.62 23.03 -1.69
CA ASN A 135 -4.45 23.46 -0.92
C ASN A 135 -3.34 24.05 -1.84
N GLN A 136 -2.06 23.88 -1.49
CA GLN A 136 -0.93 24.58 -2.12
C GLN A 136 0.17 23.59 -2.50
N LEU A 137 0.77 23.79 -3.67
CA LEU A 137 1.97 23.09 -4.12
C LEU A 137 3.19 23.73 -3.46
N LEU A 138 4.04 22.89 -2.89
CA LEU A 138 5.28 23.28 -2.25
C LEU A 138 6.46 22.73 -3.03
N TYR A 139 7.46 23.57 -3.31
CA TYR A 139 8.76 23.18 -3.85
C TYR A 139 9.85 23.59 -2.88
N LEU A 140 10.62 22.64 -2.34
CA LEU A 140 11.63 22.93 -1.29
C LEU A 140 11.05 23.73 -0.10
N ASN A 141 9.78 23.47 0.25
CA ASN A 141 8.97 24.19 1.25
C ASN A 141 8.49 25.59 0.87
N GLU A 142 8.87 26.12 -0.29
CA GLU A 142 8.33 27.37 -0.81
C GLU A 142 6.99 27.14 -1.48
N ASN A 143 6.07 28.07 -1.30
CA ASN A 143 4.73 27.98 -1.87
C ASN A 143 4.74 28.43 -3.33
N LEU A 144 4.46 27.50 -4.26
CA LEU A 144 4.33 27.78 -5.69
C LEU A 144 2.90 28.13 -6.12
N GLY A 145 1.95 28.18 -5.18
CA GLY A 145 0.54 28.38 -5.44
C GLY A 145 -0.20 27.06 -5.68
N PRO A 146 -1.46 27.11 -6.15
CA PRO A 146 -2.31 25.91 -6.25
C PRO A 146 -2.03 25.03 -7.48
N ILE A 147 -1.36 25.56 -8.50
CA ILE A 147 -1.03 24.88 -9.75
C ILE A 147 0.18 25.54 -10.40
N ILE A 148 1.04 24.74 -11.02
CA ILE A 148 2.08 25.19 -11.94
C ILE A 148 1.98 24.45 -13.28
N THR A 149 2.56 25.03 -14.32
CA THR A 149 2.73 24.39 -15.63
C THR A 149 4.22 24.28 -15.92
N ALA A 150 4.70 23.07 -16.18
CA ALA A 150 6.09 22.80 -16.55
C ALA A 150 6.17 22.32 -18.01
N SER A 151 7.26 22.65 -18.69
CA SER A 151 7.53 22.25 -20.07
C SER A 151 8.59 21.16 -20.11
N CYS A 152 8.40 20.13 -20.94
CA CYS A 152 9.41 19.11 -21.19
C CYS A 152 10.46 19.61 -22.19
N ILE A 153 11.74 19.56 -21.82
CA ILE A 153 12.88 19.81 -22.71
C ILE A 153 13.98 18.79 -22.40
N GLU A 154 14.35 17.98 -23.41
CA GLU A 154 15.53 17.10 -23.38
C GLU A 154 15.64 16.30 -22.07
N ASP A 155 14.65 15.45 -21.78
CA ASP A 155 14.46 14.66 -20.55
C ASP A 155 14.02 15.38 -19.26
N SER A 156 14.08 16.71 -19.24
CA SER A 156 13.88 17.50 -18.02
C SER A 156 12.60 18.35 -18.06
N LEU A 157 11.93 18.47 -16.91
CA LEU A 157 10.85 19.46 -16.76
C LEU A 157 11.43 20.81 -16.37
N LEU A 158 11.02 21.85 -17.09
CA LEU A 158 11.34 23.24 -16.77
C LEU A 158 10.11 23.96 -16.23
N PHE A 159 10.26 24.61 -15.08
CA PHE A 159 9.30 25.58 -14.56
C PHE A 159 10.00 26.94 -14.49
N GLN A 160 9.41 27.96 -15.13
CA GLN A 160 10.03 29.29 -15.25
C GLN A 160 11.47 29.24 -15.77
N GLU A 161 11.70 28.47 -16.84
CA GLU A 161 13.01 28.27 -17.48
C GLU A 161 14.08 27.60 -16.60
N LYS A 162 13.71 27.10 -15.41
CA LYS A 162 14.60 26.39 -14.49
C LYS A 162 14.24 24.90 -14.40
N PRO A 163 15.24 23.99 -14.31
CA PRO A 163 15.00 22.57 -14.03
C PRO A 163 14.17 22.38 -12.76
N LEU A 164 13.07 21.65 -12.91
CA LEU A 164 12.13 21.33 -11.86
C LEU A 164 12.39 19.89 -11.38
N ASN A 165 12.97 19.76 -10.18
CA ASN A 165 13.06 18.46 -9.53
C ASN A 165 11.69 18.04 -8.99
N LEU A 166 11.02 17.11 -9.66
CA LEU A 166 9.71 16.62 -9.23
C LEU A 166 9.72 16.09 -7.79
N TYR A 167 10.79 15.43 -7.33
CA TYR A 167 10.85 14.85 -5.98
C TYR A 167 10.92 15.90 -4.86
N SER A 168 11.24 17.16 -5.21
CA SER A 168 11.16 18.29 -4.29
C SER A 168 9.76 18.90 -4.21
N LEU A 169 8.82 18.43 -5.04
CA LEU A 169 7.42 18.86 -5.02
C LEU A 169 6.58 17.99 -4.08
N ARG A 170 5.68 18.66 -3.36
CA ARG A 170 4.61 18.02 -2.60
C ARG A 170 3.42 18.94 -2.48
N CYS A 171 2.23 18.39 -2.31
CA CYS A 171 1.11 19.19 -1.82
C CYS A 171 1.26 19.42 -0.32
N ARG A 172 0.79 20.58 0.16
CA ARG A 172 0.71 20.88 1.59
C ARG A 172 -0.16 19.86 2.33
N ASP A 173 -1.26 19.46 1.69
CA ASP A 173 -2.15 18.40 2.17
C ASP A 173 -2.61 17.55 0.97
N ILE A 174 -3.30 16.44 1.22
CA ILE A 174 -3.88 15.61 0.18
C ILE A 174 -4.84 16.46 -0.67
N PRO A 175 -4.72 16.43 -2.02
CA PRO A 175 -5.64 17.11 -2.91
C PRO A 175 -7.11 16.85 -2.57
N GLN A 176 -7.87 17.93 -2.40
CA GLN A 176 -9.27 17.88 -2.01
C GLN A 176 -10.15 17.52 -3.20
N ASN A 177 -10.89 16.42 -3.09
CA ASN A 177 -11.93 16.04 -4.03
C ASN A 177 -13.26 16.73 -3.71
N THR A 178 -14.14 16.77 -4.70
CA THR A 178 -15.51 17.25 -4.59
C THR A 178 -16.43 16.41 -5.47
N ILE A 179 -17.71 16.36 -5.10
CA ILE A 179 -18.76 15.67 -5.83
C ILE A 179 -19.88 16.66 -6.20
N ARG A 180 -20.49 16.52 -7.38
CA ARG A 180 -21.56 17.41 -7.85
C ARG A 180 -22.44 16.78 -8.92
N TYR A 181 -23.67 17.29 -9.06
CA TYR A 181 -24.47 17.04 -10.26
C TYR A 181 -23.84 17.70 -11.48
N THR A 182 -23.88 17.00 -12.62
CA THR A 182 -23.45 17.54 -13.92
C THR A 182 -24.56 18.35 -14.61
N GLY A 183 -25.81 18.23 -14.14
CA GLY A 183 -27.00 18.74 -14.82
C GLY A 183 -27.48 17.87 -15.99
N ARG A 184 -26.81 16.74 -16.26
CA ARG A 184 -27.21 15.77 -17.29
C ARG A 184 -28.03 14.64 -16.69
N SER A 185 -29.04 14.18 -17.43
CA SER A 185 -29.72 12.92 -17.13
C SER A 185 -28.99 11.75 -17.76
N CYS A 186 -28.98 10.60 -17.09
CA CYS A 186 -28.48 9.37 -17.70
C CYS A 186 -29.49 8.81 -18.68
N LYS A 187 -29.02 8.12 -19.72
CA LYS A 187 -29.91 7.43 -20.66
C LYS A 187 -30.65 6.26 -20.00
N GLU A 188 -30.02 5.69 -18.98
CA GLU A 188 -30.49 4.57 -18.18
C GLU A 188 -31.50 4.98 -17.09
N GLY A 189 -31.84 6.28 -17.02
CA GLY A 189 -32.67 6.89 -15.98
C GLY A 189 -31.83 7.52 -14.87
N GLY A 190 -32.38 8.50 -14.14
CA GLY A 190 -31.66 9.20 -13.07
C GLY A 190 -30.80 10.37 -13.56
N GLU A 191 -30.02 10.93 -12.65
CA GLU A 191 -29.15 12.09 -12.88
C GLU A 191 -27.68 11.72 -12.74
N GLU A 192 -26.84 12.34 -13.56
CA GLU A 192 -25.41 12.07 -13.56
C GLU A 192 -24.69 12.97 -12.54
N ILE A 193 -24.03 12.32 -11.59
CA ILE A 193 -23.12 12.88 -10.60
C ILE A 193 -21.68 12.62 -11.05
N GLU A 194 -20.77 13.54 -10.78
CA GLU A 194 -19.34 13.36 -11.00
C GLU A 194 -18.53 13.64 -9.73
N VAL A 195 -17.47 12.85 -9.53
CA VAL A 195 -16.49 13.02 -8.45
C VAL A 195 -15.14 13.32 -9.07
N GLY A 196 -14.44 14.30 -8.53
CA GLY A 196 -13.19 14.79 -9.09
C GLY A 196 -12.64 15.99 -8.36
N TYR A 197 -11.86 16.80 -9.07
CA TYR A 197 -11.06 17.86 -8.47
C TYR A 197 -11.28 19.19 -9.18
N ASN A 198 -11.56 20.25 -8.42
CA ASN A 198 -11.60 21.61 -8.94
C ASN A 198 -10.17 22.14 -9.04
N VAL A 199 -9.67 22.28 -10.27
CA VAL A 199 -8.33 22.79 -10.55
C VAL A 199 -8.41 24.25 -11.00
N PRO A 200 -7.80 25.19 -10.26
CA PRO A 200 -7.79 26.60 -10.63
C PRO A 200 -7.24 26.82 -12.04
N GLY A 201 -7.94 27.62 -12.85
CA GLY A 201 -7.53 27.94 -14.23
C GLY A 201 -7.73 26.82 -15.26
N TYR A 202 -8.08 25.59 -14.83
CA TYR A 202 -8.28 24.45 -15.73
C TYR A 202 -9.73 23.93 -15.74
N GLY A 203 -10.40 23.90 -14.58
CA GLY A 203 -11.76 23.40 -14.44
C GLY A 203 -11.84 22.12 -13.62
N PHE A 204 -12.86 21.31 -13.86
CA PHE A 204 -13.11 20.09 -13.07
C PHE A 204 -12.50 18.86 -13.71
N LEU A 205 -11.53 18.25 -13.04
CA LEU A 205 -10.94 16.97 -13.44
C LEU A 205 -11.74 15.82 -12.84
N ARG A 206 -12.61 15.22 -13.65
CA ARG A 206 -13.45 14.10 -13.26
C ARG A 206 -12.61 12.81 -13.11
N GLN A 207 -12.73 12.15 -11.96
CA GLN A 207 -12.16 10.83 -11.71
C GLN A 207 -13.16 9.71 -12.01
N MET A 208 -14.41 9.87 -11.58
CA MET A 208 -15.48 8.91 -11.80
C MET A 208 -16.81 9.63 -12.03
N ARG A 209 -17.75 8.95 -12.68
CA ARG A 209 -19.14 9.39 -12.76
C ARG A 209 -20.06 8.35 -12.14
N ILE A 210 -21.21 8.79 -11.67
CA ILE A 210 -22.24 7.96 -11.03
C ILE A 210 -23.56 8.37 -11.65
N CYS A 211 -24.31 7.38 -12.13
CA CYS A 211 -25.69 7.58 -12.50
C CYS A 211 -26.56 7.26 -11.27
N PHE A 212 -27.38 8.21 -10.82
CA PHE A 212 -28.05 8.13 -9.53
C PHE A 212 -29.57 8.30 -9.64
N ASP A 213 -30.32 7.38 -9.01
CA ASP A 213 -31.77 7.44 -8.90
C ASP A 213 -32.18 8.26 -7.67
N ASN A 214 -32.55 9.52 -7.92
CA ASN A 214 -33.02 10.45 -6.89
C ASN A 214 -34.37 10.05 -6.26
N VAL A 215 -35.13 9.14 -6.86
CA VAL A 215 -36.41 8.69 -6.33
C VAL A 215 -36.19 7.59 -5.29
N ASN A 216 -35.30 6.64 -5.55
CA ASN A 216 -35.08 5.51 -4.65
C ASN A 216 -33.83 5.65 -3.76
N PHE A 217 -33.05 6.72 -3.97
CA PHE A 217 -31.76 6.96 -3.34
C PHE A 217 -30.78 5.80 -3.57
N SER A 218 -30.64 5.40 -4.83
CA SER A 218 -29.82 4.26 -5.23
C SER A 218 -28.95 4.61 -6.42
N PRO A 219 -27.64 4.30 -6.40
CA PRO A 219 -26.83 4.44 -7.60
C PRO A 219 -27.21 3.35 -8.61
N ILE A 220 -27.46 3.73 -9.85
CA ILE A 220 -27.75 2.80 -10.93
C ILE A 220 -26.43 2.14 -11.37
N PHE A 221 -25.41 2.96 -11.62
CA PHE A 221 -24.03 2.50 -11.82
C PHE A 221 -23.02 3.63 -11.58
N SER A 222 -21.76 3.27 -11.38
CA SER A 222 -20.60 4.15 -11.45
C SER A 222 -19.69 3.74 -12.60
N HIS A 223 -18.92 4.68 -13.14
CA HIS A 223 -17.98 4.46 -14.24
C HIS A 223 -16.64 5.16 -13.97
N TYR A 224 -15.56 4.40 -14.12
CA TYR A 224 -14.18 4.85 -13.98
C TYR A 224 -13.25 4.03 -14.89
N THR A 225 -12.02 4.51 -15.02
CA THR A 225 -10.94 3.78 -15.70
C THR A 225 -10.04 3.13 -14.66
N LEU A 226 -9.90 1.81 -14.72
CA LEU A 226 -8.88 1.07 -14.01
C LEU A 226 -7.62 1.05 -14.88
N THR A 227 -6.54 1.67 -14.40
CA THR A 227 -5.31 1.75 -15.19
C THR A 227 -4.45 0.49 -15.07
N LYS A 228 -3.74 0.14 -16.14
CA LYS A 228 -2.71 -0.90 -16.17
C LYS A 228 -1.60 -0.73 -15.13
N THR A 229 -1.44 0.49 -14.61
CA THR A 229 -0.41 0.84 -13.63
C THR A 229 -0.81 0.50 -12.19
N ILE A 230 -1.98 -0.13 -11.99
CA ILE A 230 -2.58 -0.39 -10.68
C ILE A 230 -1.70 -1.24 -9.75
N GLY A 231 -0.80 -2.07 -10.29
CA GLY A 231 0.20 -2.81 -9.51
C GLY A 231 1.10 -1.91 -8.65
N TYR A 232 1.23 -0.63 -9.00
CA TYR A 232 2.04 0.35 -8.29
C TYR A 232 1.28 1.23 -7.29
N ARG A 233 0.02 0.91 -6.99
CA ARG A 233 -0.83 1.73 -6.12
C ARG A 233 -0.22 1.99 -4.74
N ASP A 234 -0.55 3.15 -4.20
CA ASP A 234 -0.22 3.51 -2.83
C ASP A 234 -0.82 2.49 -1.85
N SER A 235 0.05 1.94 -1.02
CA SER A 235 -0.34 0.99 0.03
C SER A 235 -0.64 1.72 1.34
N LYS A 236 -1.47 1.10 2.19
CA LYS A 236 -1.78 1.59 3.55
C LYS A 236 -2.38 3.01 3.63
N VAL A 237 -3.01 3.51 2.56
CA VAL A 237 -3.77 4.77 2.61
C VAL A 237 -4.89 4.65 3.66
N PRO A 238 -4.96 5.56 4.66
CA PRO A 238 -5.98 5.50 5.70
C PRO A 238 -7.38 5.59 5.09
N ARG A 239 -8.36 4.89 5.66
CA ARG A 239 -9.76 5.02 5.24
C ARG A 239 -10.37 6.24 5.94
N LYS A 240 -11.18 7.02 5.23
CA LYS A 240 -12.02 8.08 5.82
C LYS A 240 -13.47 7.60 5.97
N PHE A 241 -14.28 8.36 6.71
CA PHE A 241 -15.73 8.16 6.77
C PHE A 241 -16.38 8.52 5.43
N PHE A 242 -17.55 7.94 5.15
CA PHE A 242 -18.33 8.27 3.96
C PHE A 242 -19.01 9.63 4.13
N GLU A 243 -19.04 10.41 3.06
CA GLU A 243 -19.67 11.74 3.02
C GLU A 243 -21.08 11.64 2.40
N GLU A 244 -22.07 12.31 3.00
CA GLU A 244 -23.49 12.25 2.59
C GLU A 244 -23.83 13.19 1.43
N ASP A 245 -23.02 14.24 1.23
CA ASP A 245 -22.95 15.11 0.05
C ASP A 245 -24.26 15.73 -0.46
N GLY A 246 -25.34 15.68 0.33
CA GLY A 246 -26.63 16.33 0.01
C GLY A 246 -27.48 15.64 -1.08
N PHE A 247 -27.12 14.44 -1.54
CA PHE A 247 -27.89 13.69 -2.55
C PHE A 247 -29.09 12.93 -1.97
N TYR A 248 -29.21 12.88 -0.65
CA TYR A 248 -30.22 12.11 0.07
C TYR A 248 -31.11 13.07 0.85
N SER A 249 -32.42 12.94 0.69
CA SER A 249 -33.41 13.68 1.47
C SER A 249 -34.07 12.75 2.49
N THR A 250 -33.32 12.39 3.53
CA THR A 250 -33.77 11.55 4.65
C THR A 250 -33.89 12.36 5.93
N SER A 251 -34.78 11.96 6.84
CA SER A 251 -34.92 12.60 8.16
C SER A 251 -33.82 12.20 9.15
N GLU A 252 -33.07 11.15 8.85
CA GLU A 252 -31.94 10.61 9.62
C GLU A 252 -30.68 10.57 8.75
N SER A 253 -29.51 10.71 9.37
CA SER A 253 -28.23 10.56 8.68
C SER A 253 -28.04 9.13 8.15
N LEU A 254 -27.38 9.00 7.01
CA LEU A 254 -27.09 7.69 6.41
C LEU A 254 -26.22 6.84 7.32
N ASP A 255 -25.30 7.44 8.08
CA ASP A 255 -24.50 6.72 9.08
C ASP A 255 -25.38 5.99 10.11
N ASN A 256 -26.50 6.59 10.51
CA ASN A 256 -27.45 5.98 11.42
C ASN A 256 -28.28 4.88 10.73
N LEU A 257 -28.62 5.05 9.45
CA LEU A 257 -29.35 4.02 8.69
C LEU A 257 -28.51 2.75 8.50
N TYR A 258 -27.21 2.89 8.29
CA TYR A 258 -26.23 1.80 8.25
C TYR A 258 -25.74 1.34 9.63
N ASN A 259 -26.32 1.85 10.72
CA ASN A 259 -26.00 1.34 12.03
C ASN A 259 -26.64 -0.04 12.20
N ARG A 260 -25.84 -1.06 12.53
CA ARG A 260 -26.29 -2.46 12.68
C ARG A 260 -27.53 -2.65 13.56
N ASN A 261 -27.71 -1.86 14.62
CA ASN A 261 -28.91 -1.94 15.48
C ASN A 261 -30.13 -1.27 14.84
N ARG A 262 -29.93 -0.25 13.99
CA ARG A 262 -30.99 0.37 13.19
C ARG A 262 -31.40 -0.55 12.04
N GLU A 263 -30.43 -1.06 11.28
CA GLU A 263 -30.63 -2.05 10.22
C GLU A 263 -31.41 -3.26 10.74
N ARG A 264 -31.00 -3.84 11.87
CA ARG A 264 -31.69 -4.97 12.48
C ARG A 264 -33.16 -4.67 12.76
N ARG A 265 -33.47 -3.51 13.34
CA ARG A 265 -34.86 -3.12 13.61
C ARG A 265 -35.67 -2.99 12.32
N THR A 266 -35.16 -2.24 11.34
CA THR A 266 -35.86 -2.00 10.07
C THR A 266 -36.08 -3.30 9.29
N ILE A 267 -35.05 -4.13 9.15
CA ILE A 267 -35.13 -5.40 8.42
C ILE A 267 -36.06 -6.40 9.14
N ASN A 268 -36.00 -6.47 10.47
CA ASN A 268 -36.90 -7.34 11.24
C ASN A 268 -38.37 -6.92 11.12
N GLU A 269 -38.65 -5.62 11.12
CA GLU A 269 -39.99 -5.08 10.90
C GLU A 269 -40.55 -5.49 9.54
N LEU A 270 -39.77 -5.31 8.46
CA LEU A 270 -40.13 -5.76 7.11
C LEU A 270 -40.43 -7.27 7.05
N LEU A 271 -39.68 -8.08 7.82
CA LEU A 271 -39.77 -9.53 7.80
C LEU A 271 -40.75 -10.11 8.83
N GLY A 272 -41.51 -9.29 9.57
CA GLY A 272 -42.44 -9.78 10.59
C GLY A 272 -41.74 -10.53 11.74
N LEU A 273 -40.52 -10.11 12.08
CA LEU A 273 -39.74 -10.60 13.20
C LEU A 273 -39.80 -9.63 14.39
N GLU A 274 -39.50 -10.12 15.59
CA GLU A 274 -39.29 -9.24 16.73
C GLU A 274 -38.13 -8.26 16.46
N SER A 275 -38.28 -7.00 16.90
CA SER A 275 -37.36 -5.92 16.57
C SER A 275 -35.89 -6.18 16.93
N GLN A 276 -35.63 -6.99 17.96
CA GLN A 276 -34.27 -7.37 18.41
C GLN A 276 -33.79 -8.74 17.90
N SER A 277 -34.58 -9.43 17.07
CA SER A 277 -34.22 -10.74 16.54
C SER A 277 -32.88 -10.71 15.79
N THR A 278 -32.05 -11.73 16.02
CA THR A 278 -30.76 -11.90 15.33
C THR A 278 -30.83 -13.01 14.28
N THR A 279 -32.02 -13.35 13.77
CA THR A 279 -32.19 -14.39 12.74
C THR A 279 -31.31 -14.12 11.53
N TYR A 280 -31.46 -12.93 10.93
CA TYR A 280 -30.66 -12.49 9.79
C TYR A 280 -29.52 -11.57 10.24
N ILE A 281 -29.80 -10.33 10.64
CA ILE A 281 -28.76 -9.41 11.12
C ILE A 281 -28.23 -9.88 12.48
N LYS A 282 -27.03 -10.48 12.49
CA LYS A 282 -26.40 -10.98 13.71
C LYS A 282 -25.98 -9.83 14.62
N GLN A 283 -25.65 -10.11 15.88
CA GLN A 283 -25.07 -9.11 16.78
C GLN A 283 -23.56 -8.90 16.51
N ASN A 284 -22.85 -9.99 16.21
CA ASN A 284 -21.41 -10.02 15.93
C ASN A 284 -21.14 -10.70 14.57
N GLY A 285 -19.92 -10.58 14.05
CA GLY A 285 -19.53 -11.17 12.76
C GLY A 285 -20.04 -10.39 11.55
N GLU A 286 -20.00 -11.03 10.38
CA GLU A 286 -20.13 -10.40 9.05
C GLU A 286 -21.54 -10.46 8.43
N LEU A 287 -22.51 -11.04 9.15
CA LEU A 287 -23.91 -11.07 8.73
C LEU A 287 -24.63 -9.78 9.16
N PHE A 288 -24.28 -8.69 8.49
CA PHE A 288 -24.90 -7.37 8.57
C PHE A 288 -24.72 -6.66 7.21
N ILE A 289 -25.38 -5.52 7.01
CA ILE A 289 -25.31 -4.77 5.76
C ILE A 289 -24.24 -3.67 5.91
N ASN A 290 -23.41 -3.51 4.90
CA ASN A 290 -22.35 -2.51 4.87
C ASN A 290 -22.49 -1.65 3.62
N ARG A 291 -21.70 -0.58 3.55
CA ARG A 291 -21.57 0.29 2.37
C ARG A 291 -20.72 -0.45 1.33
N GLY A 292 -21.36 -1.07 0.35
CA GLY A 292 -20.68 -1.67 -0.79
C GLY A 292 -20.25 -0.60 -1.77
N HIS A 293 -18.94 -0.38 -1.93
CA HIS A 293 -18.44 0.56 -2.92
C HIS A 293 -18.79 0.08 -4.33
N LEU A 294 -19.26 0.99 -5.19
CA LEU A 294 -19.37 0.69 -6.62
C LEU A 294 -17.98 0.88 -7.26
N THR A 295 -17.39 2.05 -7.11
CA THR A 295 -15.99 2.33 -7.49
C THR A 295 -15.10 2.23 -6.24
N PRO A 296 -14.35 1.13 -6.05
CA PRO A 296 -13.61 0.88 -4.81
C PRO A 296 -12.29 1.64 -4.76
N LYS A 297 -11.85 2.03 -3.56
CA LYS A 297 -10.56 2.71 -3.36
C LYS A 297 -9.37 1.94 -3.93
N GLY A 298 -9.46 0.60 -3.91
CA GLY A 298 -8.37 -0.28 -4.33
C GLY A 298 -8.00 -0.14 -5.81
N ASP A 299 -8.91 0.43 -6.62
CA ASP A 299 -8.77 0.55 -8.07
C ASP A 299 -8.10 1.85 -8.52
N PHE A 300 -7.55 2.62 -7.58
CA PHE A 300 -6.77 3.82 -7.90
C PHE A 300 -5.35 3.76 -7.36
N VAL A 301 -4.44 4.35 -8.13
CA VAL A 301 -3.01 4.35 -7.83
C VAL A 301 -2.72 5.29 -6.66
N TYR A 302 -3.08 6.57 -6.76
CA TYR A 302 -2.64 7.57 -5.79
C TYR A 302 -3.59 7.73 -4.60
N ALA A 303 -3.03 8.05 -3.43
CA ALA A 303 -3.81 8.27 -2.20
C ALA A 303 -4.97 9.26 -2.38
N TYR A 304 -4.76 10.36 -3.12
CA TYR A 304 -5.81 11.36 -3.36
C TYR A 304 -7.00 10.79 -4.16
N GLN A 305 -6.73 9.89 -5.11
CA GLN A 305 -7.75 9.20 -5.89
C GLN A 305 -8.47 8.13 -5.06
N GLN A 306 -7.71 7.36 -4.26
CA GLN A 306 -8.28 6.36 -3.35
C GLN A 306 -9.23 7.00 -2.33
N LEU A 307 -8.91 8.19 -1.84
CA LEU A 307 -9.75 8.90 -0.86
C LEU A 307 -10.98 9.56 -1.49
N ALA A 308 -10.98 9.81 -2.79
CA ALA A 308 -12.13 10.36 -3.51
C ALA A 308 -13.26 9.33 -3.74
N THR A 309 -13.13 8.07 -3.28
CA THR A 309 -14.18 7.06 -3.46
C THR A 309 -15.23 7.05 -2.35
N PHE A 310 -14.99 7.77 -1.24
CA PHE A 310 -15.76 7.67 0.01
C PHE A 310 -16.96 8.63 0.04
N HIS A 311 -17.84 8.53 -0.96
CA HIS A 311 -19.11 9.25 -1.04
C HIS A 311 -20.26 8.27 -1.01
N TYR A 312 -21.34 8.57 -0.26
CA TYR A 312 -22.47 7.63 -0.16
C TYR A 312 -23.12 7.35 -1.52
N ALA A 313 -23.15 8.34 -2.41
CA ALA A 313 -23.60 8.18 -3.78
C ALA A 313 -22.79 7.11 -4.57
N ASN A 314 -21.55 6.82 -4.17
CA ASN A 314 -20.71 5.75 -4.72
C ASN A 314 -20.84 4.43 -3.94
N SER A 315 -21.95 4.22 -3.22
CA SER A 315 -22.20 3.00 -2.48
C SER A 315 -23.65 2.55 -2.53
N ALA A 316 -23.84 1.24 -2.36
CA ALA A 316 -25.16 0.64 -2.17
C ALA A 316 -25.12 -0.36 -1.00
N PRO A 317 -26.26 -0.66 -0.36
CA PRO A 317 -26.33 -1.63 0.73
C PRO A 317 -25.86 -3.02 0.29
N GLN A 318 -24.80 -3.55 0.89
CA GLN A 318 -24.19 -4.82 0.52
C GLN A 318 -23.93 -5.67 1.76
N TRP A 319 -24.26 -6.97 1.74
CA TRP A 319 -23.90 -7.86 2.86
C TRP A 319 -22.40 -7.85 3.10
N ALA A 320 -21.98 -7.66 4.36
CA ALA A 320 -20.57 -7.50 4.68
C ALA A 320 -19.75 -8.76 4.35
N SER A 321 -20.34 -9.96 4.48
CA SER A 321 -19.72 -11.22 4.08
C SER A 321 -19.53 -11.36 2.56
N PHE A 322 -20.43 -10.78 1.75
CA PHE A 322 -20.27 -10.68 0.30
C PHE A 322 -19.20 -9.64 -0.08
N ASN A 323 -19.29 -8.45 0.50
CA ASN A 323 -18.37 -7.34 0.27
C ASN A 323 -16.92 -7.73 0.61
N GLY A 324 -16.68 -8.30 1.80
CA GLY A 324 -15.36 -8.78 2.22
C GLY A 324 -14.97 -10.16 1.70
N GLY A 325 -15.92 -10.90 1.13
CA GLY A 325 -15.75 -12.22 0.55
C GLY A 325 -15.45 -12.17 -0.94
N ASN A 326 -16.30 -12.79 -1.75
CA ASN A 326 -16.05 -12.98 -3.18
C ASN A 326 -16.03 -11.68 -3.97
N TRP A 327 -16.73 -10.63 -3.54
CA TRP A 327 -16.67 -9.34 -4.21
C TRP A 327 -15.27 -8.71 -4.12
N ASN A 328 -14.65 -8.76 -2.94
CA ASN A 328 -13.29 -8.28 -2.74
C ASN A 328 -12.26 -9.12 -3.53
N GLU A 329 -12.44 -10.45 -3.59
CA GLU A 329 -11.59 -11.33 -4.42
C GLU A 329 -11.72 -11.05 -5.92
N LEU A 330 -12.93 -10.76 -6.40
CA LEU A 330 -13.18 -10.31 -7.77
C LEU A 330 -12.42 -9.01 -8.07
N GLU A 331 -12.53 -8.03 -7.18
CA GLU A 331 -11.83 -6.75 -7.35
C GLU A 331 -10.30 -6.93 -7.33
N MET A 332 -9.77 -7.84 -6.51
CA MET A 332 -8.32 -8.18 -6.56
C MET A 332 -7.93 -8.83 -7.88
N SER A 333 -8.70 -9.83 -8.33
CA SER A 333 -8.45 -10.53 -9.60
C SER A 333 -8.45 -9.57 -10.80
N LEU A 334 -9.39 -8.61 -10.82
CA LEU A 334 -9.48 -7.61 -11.88
C LEU A 334 -8.26 -6.67 -11.91
N ARG A 335 -7.75 -6.26 -10.74
CA ARG A 335 -6.54 -5.43 -10.65
C ARG A 335 -5.30 -6.18 -11.11
N ASP A 336 -5.16 -7.44 -10.69
CA ASP A 336 -4.06 -8.30 -11.12
C ASP A 336 -4.13 -8.55 -12.64
N TYR A 337 -5.31 -8.73 -13.21
CA TYR A 337 -5.52 -8.82 -14.67
C TYR A 337 -5.09 -7.54 -15.40
N ALA A 338 -5.55 -6.37 -14.97
CA ALA A 338 -5.19 -5.08 -15.59
C ALA A 338 -3.67 -4.85 -15.58
N SER A 339 -3.02 -5.17 -14.45
CA SER A 339 -1.57 -5.01 -14.28
C SER A 339 -0.78 -6.02 -15.10
N SER A 340 -1.14 -7.30 -15.07
CA SER A 340 -0.40 -8.38 -15.77
C SER A 340 -0.54 -8.32 -17.28
N THR A 341 -1.69 -7.87 -17.78
CA THR A 341 -1.94 -7.75 -19.23
C THR A 341 -1.61 -6.37 -19.80
N ASN A 342 -1.14 -5.45 -18.94
CA ASN A 342 -0.84 -4.07 -19.30
C ASN A 342 -2.04 -3.36 -19.99
N SER A 343 -3.26 -3.63 -19.51
CA SER A 343 -4.52 -3.13 -20.08
C SER A 343 -5.15 -2.04 -19.21
N ASP A 344 -5.48 -0.90 -19.83
CA ASP A 344 -6.39 0.08 -19.23
C ASP A 344 -7.85 -0.36 -19.50
N LEU A 345 -8.67 -0.46 -18.46
CA LEU A 345 -10.02 -1.01 -18.52
C LEU A 345 -11.06 0.05 -18.18
N GLU A 346 -12.12 0.13 -18.99
CA GLU A 346 -13.34 0.85 -18.61
C GLU A 346 -14.18 -0.06 -17.71
N VAL A 347 -14.44 0.38 -16.49
CA VAL A 347 -15.19 -0.41 -15.50
C VAL A 347 -16.46 0.32 -15.11
N TYR A 348 -17.58 -0.37 -15.29
CA TYR A 348 -18.88 0.06 -14.81
C TYR A 348 -19.32 -0.87 -13.69
N THR A 349 -19.58 -0.33 -12.51
CA THR A 349 -20.12 -1.11 -11.39
C THR A 349 -21.50 -0.60 -11.05
N GLY A 350 -22.50 -1.46 -11.01
CA GLY A 350 -23.86 -1.06 -10.68
C GLY A 350 -24.63 -2.12 -9.91
N VAL A 351 -25.91 -1.86 -9.75
CA VAL A 351 -26.81 -2.70 -8.95
C VAL A 351 -28.06 -3.06 -9.75
N HIS A 352 -28.73 -4.16 -9.40
CA HIS A 352 -29.96 -4.59 -10.04
C HIS A 352 -30.88 -5.33 -9.05
N GLY A 353 -32.20 -5.16 -9.22
CA GLY A 353 -33.23 -5.78 -8.37
C GLY A 353 -33.20 -5.33 -6.91
N VAL A 354 -34.08 -5.91 -6.09
CA VAL A 354 -34.09 -5.74 -4.64
C VAL A 354 -34.00 -7.13 -4.01
N SER A 355 -33.03 -7.33 -3.12
CA SER A 355 -32.86 -8.59 -2.41
C SER A 355 -34.10 -8.88 -1.56
N THR A 356 -34.46 -10.15 -1.47
CA THR A 356 -35.58 -10.60 -0.64
C THR A 356 -35.14 -11.60 0.42
N LEU A 357 -35.89 -11.68 1.52
CA LEU A 357 -35.83 -12.77 2.49
C LEU A 357 -37.24 -13.25 2.82
N THR A 358 -37.36 -14.48 3.32
CA THR A 358 -38.66 -15.02 3.73
C THR A 358 -39.17 -14.31 4.98
N ASN A 359 -40.34 -13.68 4.88
CA ASN A 359 -41.04 -13.08 6.00
C ASN A 359 -41.57 -14.16 6.95
N ASN A 360 -41.36 -13.97 8.24
CA ASN A 360 -41.67 -14.98 9.25
C ASN A 360 -43.17 -15.16 9.48
N ALA A 361 -43.97 -14.12 9.31
CA ALA A 361 -45.41 -14.13 9.60
C ALA A 361 -46.22 -14.78 8.46
N ASN A 362 -45.94 -14.44 7.20
CA ASN A 362 -46.71 -14.90 6.06
C ASN A 362 -45.97 -15.92 5.15
N LYS A 363 -44.68 -16.16 5.40
CA LYS A 363 -43.80 -17.05 4.61
C LYS A 363 -43.60 -16.63 3.15
N ILE A 364 -43.91 -15.38 2.81
CA ILE A 364 -43.70 -14.78 1.48
C ILE A 364 -42.33 -14.10 1.42
N LYS A 365 -41.70 -14.05 0.24
CA LYS A 365 -40.49 -13.26 0.02
C LYS A 365 -40.79 -11.77 0.13
N THR A 366 -40.04 -11.07 0.97
CA THR A 366 -40.19 -9.63 1.18
C THR A 366 -38.89 -8.91 0.83
N GLU A 367 -39.03 -7.86 0.03
CA GLU A 367 -37.95 -6.97 -0.38
C GLU A 367 -37.34 -6.22 0.81
N LEU A 368 -36.02 -6.02 0.75
CA LEU A 368 -35.25 -5.42 1.82
C LEU A 368 -34.90 -3.96 1.51
N PHE A 369 -35.13 -3.09 2.50
CA PHE A 369 -34.81 -1.66 2.44
C PHE A 369 -34.19 -1.23 3.75
N LEU A 370 -33.21 -0.31 3.70
CA LEU A 370 -32.61 0.24 4.91
C LEU A 370 -33.44 1.34 5.56
N HIS A 371 -34.40 1.92 4.84
CA HIS A 371 -35.22 3.00 5.36
C HIS A 371 -36.66 2.93 4.86
N THR A 372 -37.59 3.18 5.78
CA THR A 372 -39.02 3.27 5.52
C THR A 372 -39.55 4.57 6.12
N ASN A 373 -40.17 5.43 5.31
CA ASN A 373 -40.73 6.71 5.74
C ASN A 373 -42.17 6.85 5.24
N ASN A 374 -43.15 6.84 6.15
CA ASN A 374 -44.58 6.96 5.83
C ASN A 374 -45.05 6.02 4.72
N GLY A 375 -44.59 4.76 4.74
CA GLY A 375 -44.91 3.75 3.72
C GLY A 375 -44.06 3.82 2.45
N ARG A 376 -43.17 4.81 2.30
CA ARG A 376 -42.18 4.85 1.22
C ARG A 376 -40.93 4.04 1.61
N HIS A 377 -40.53 3.11 0.76
CA HIS A 377 -39.32 2.32 0.91
C HIS A 377 -38.15 2.98 0.16
N LEU A 378 -37.04 3.20 0.85
CA LEU A 378 -35.86 3.92 0.36
C LEU A 378 -34.58 3.14 0.68
N LEU A 379 -33.51 3.40 -0.08
CA LEU A 379 -32.23 2.68 0.07
C LEU A 379 -32.45 1.15 -0.09
N PRO A 380 -32.89 0.69 -1.27
CA PRO A 380 -33.07 -0.73 -1.52
C PRO A 380 -31.76 -1.49 -1.31
N VAL A 381 -31.85 -2.65 -0.67
CA VAL A 381 -30.73 -3.61 -0.64
C VAL A 381 -30.76 -4.32 -1.99
N PRO A 382 -29.77 -4.12 -2.89
CA PRO A 382 -29.85 -4.70 -4.22
C PRO A 382 -29.83 -6.22 -4.19
N GLN A 383 -30.49 -6.86 -5.14
CA GLN A 383 -30.41 -8.30 -5.34
C GLN A 383 -29.03 -8.68 -5.91
N LEU A 384 -28.56 -7.90 -6.90
CA LEU A 384 -27.30 -8.12 -7.60
C LEU A 384 -26.43 -6.88 -7.55
N PHE A 385 -25.14 -7.10 -7.38
CA PHE A 385 -24.09 -6.17 -7.81
C PHE A 385 -23.51 -6.70 -9.12
N TRP A 386 -23.18 -5.82 -10.05
CA TRP A 386 -22.56 -6.22 -11.32
C TRP A 386 -21.39 -5.31 -11.67
N LYS A 387 -20.38 -5.87 -12.33
CA LYS A 387 -19.23 -5.17 -12.91
C LYS A 387 -19.14 -5.51 -14.39
N LEU A 388 -19.42 -4.54 -15.25
CA LEU A 388 -19.10 -4.60 -16.67
C LEU A 388 -17.67 -4.09 -16.85
N ILE A 389 -16.81 -4.95 -17.39
CA ILE A 389 -15.40 -4.67 -17.63
C ILE A 389 -15.19 -4.68 -19.15
N TYR A 390 -14.63 -3.60 -19.68
CA TYR A 390 -14.44 -3.42 -21.12
C TYR A 390 -13.00 -2.97 -21.41
N ASP A 391 -12.29 -3.78 -22.20
CA ASP A 391 -11.00 -3.40 -22.80
C ASP A 391 -11.29 -2.84 -24.20
N LYS A 392 -11.20 -1.51 -24.30
CA LYS A 392 -11.47 -0.78 -25.53
C LYS A 392 -10.46 -1.07 -26.64
N HIS A 393 -9.20 -1.35 -26.29
CA HIS A 393 -8.15 -1.62 -27.27
C HIS A 393 -8.36 -3.00 -27.92
N LYS A 394 -8.76 -3.99 -27.12
CA LYS A 394 -9.07 -5.35 -27.59
C LYS A 394 -10.51 -5.51 -28.09
N ASN A 395 -11.35 -4.49 -27.93
CA ASN A 395 -12.79 -4.53 -28.20
C ASN A 395 -13.46 -5.77 -27.53
N SER A 396 -13.08 -6.01 -26.28
CA SER A 396 -13.52 -7.19 -25.52
C SER A 396 -14.15 -6.78 -24.21
N GLY A 397 -15.22 -7.47 -23.80
CA GLY A 397 -15.94 -7.12 -22.58
C GLY A 397 -16.67 -8.29 -21.92
N ILE A 398 -16.89 -8.17 -20.62
CA ILE A 398 -17.60 -9.18 -19.82
C ILE A 398 -18.37 -8.49 -18.70
N VAL A 399 -19.44 -9.11 -18.24
CA VAL A 399 -20.15 -8.69 -17.04
C VAL A 399 -20.01 -9.77 -15.97
N ILE A 400 -19.49 -9.39 -14.80
CA ILE A 400 -19.46 -10.25 -13.62
C ILE A 400 -20.57 -9.83 -12.67
N LEU A 401 -21.33 -10.77 -12.15
CA LEU A 401 -22.46 -10.54 -11.26
C LEU A 401 -22.22 -11.22 -9.93
N GLY A 402 -22.61 -10.55 -8.85
CA GLY A 402 -22.58 -11.08 -7.50
C GLY A 402 -23.96 -11.01 -6.85
N VAL A 403 -24.42 -12.14 -6.32
CA VAL A 403 -25.70 -12.25 -5.62
C VAL A 403 -25.54 -11.72 -4.19
N ASN A 404 -26.22 -10.61 -3.90
CA ASN A 404 -26.17 -9.91 -2.63
C ASN A 404 -27.20 -10.47 -1.64
N ASN A 405 -27.10 -11.77 -1.38
CA ASN A 405 -27.89 -12.46 -0.36
C ASN A 405 -27.03 -13.52 0.34
N ALA A 406 -26.79 -13.35 1.63
CA ALA A 406 -25.90 -14.21 2.41
C ALA A 406 -26.54 -15.53 2.87
N TYR A 407 -27.82 -15.78 2.58
CA TYR A 407 -28.56 -16.93 3.11
C TYR A 407 -29.00 -17.90 2.02
N GLU A 408 -29.42 -17.37 0.88
CA GLU A 408 -29.95 -18.17 -0.21
C GLU A 408 -29.59 -17.56 -1.55
N VAL A 409 -29.43 -18.44 -2.54
CA VAL A 409 -29.34 -18.09 -3.95
C VAL A 409 -30.35 -18.98 -4.67
N GLN A 410 -31.19 -18.36 -5.49
CA GLN A 410 -32.25 -19.00 -6.25
C GLN A 410 -31.96 -18.92 -7.75
N ARG A 411 -32.70 -19.68 -8.55
CA ARG A 411 -32.52 -19.68 -10.00
C ARG A 411 -32.84 -18.31 -10.61
N GLU A 412 -33.77 -17.61 -9.99
CA GLU A 412 -34.23 -16.27 -10.35
C GLU A 412 -33.17 -15.18 -10.11
N ASP A 413 -32.09 -15.49 -9.37
CA ASP A 413 -30.95 -14.59 -9.19
C ASP A 413 -29.99 -14.61 -10.41
N PHE A 414 -30.15 -15.57 -11.33
CA PHE A 414 -29.37 -15.68 -12.56
C PHE A 414 -30.13 -15.06 -13.72
N ILE A 415 -29.67 -13.89 -14.15
CA ILE A 415 -30.34 -13.13 -15.21
C ILE A 415 -29.81 -13.44 -16.62
N CYS A 416 -28.81 -14.31 -16.73
CA CYS A 416 -28.17 -14.72 -17.97
C CYS A 416 -27.45 -16.06 -17.79
N GLU A 417 -27.01 -16.68 -18.89
CA GLU A 417 -26.24 -17.92 -18.85
C GLU A 417 -24.90 -17.68 -18.14
N ASP A 418 -24.62 -18.47 -17.11
CA ASP A 418 -23.37 -18.37 -16.38
C ASP A 418 -22.20 -18.91 -17.20
N ILE A 419 -21.31 -18.01 -17.58
CA ILE A 419 -20.06 -18.28 -18.29
C ILE A 419 -18.83 -18.05 -17.40
N SER A 420 -19.00 -17.99 -16.08
CA SER A 420 -17.93 -17.71 -15.11
C SER A 420 -16.83 -18.75 -15.07
N ASP A 421 -17.11 -20.01 -15.42
CA ASP A 421 -16.07 -21.05 -15.57
C ASP A 421 -15.10 -20.76 -16.72
N ARG A 422 -15.50 -19.91 -17.68
CA ARG A 422 -14.67 -19.48 -18.81
C ARG A 422 -13.79 -18.28 -18.45
N VAL A 423 -13.96 -17.67 -17.28
CA VAL A 423 -13.13 -16.54 -16.83
C VAL A 423 -11.77 -17.02 -16.37
N SER A 424 -10.79 -16.89 -17.27
CA SER A 424 -9.42 -17.33 -17.02
C SER A 424 -8.73 -16.56 -15.89
N TRP A 425 -8.99 -15.25 -15.80
CA TRP A 425 -8.30 -14.33 -14.88
C TRP A 425 -8.88 -14.27 -13.46
N PHE A 426 -9.96 -15.01 -13.16
CA PHE A 426 -10.36 -15.21 -11.77
C PHE A 426 -9.23 -15.89 -11.00
N SER A 427 -8.85 -15.32 -9.84
CA SER A 427 -7.88 -15.93 -8.95
C SER A 427 -8.31 -17.34 -8.57
N TYR A 428 -7.35 -18.18 -8.19
CA TYR A 428 -7.68 -19.54 -7.75
C TYR A 428 -8.70 -19.54 -6.61
N LYS A 429 -8.51 -18.65 -5.64
CA LYS A 429 -9.41 -18.53 -4.49
C LYS A 429 -10.84 -18.21 -4.93
N LEU A 430 -11.00 -17.26 -5.87
CA LEU A 430 -12.32 -16.93 -6.40
C LEU A 430 -12.94 -18.10 -7.16
N LYS A 431 -12.19 -18.78 -8.05
CA LYS A 431 -12.68 -19.96 -8.78
C LYS A 431 -13.18 -21.06 -7.85
N GLY A 432 -12.43 -21.37 -6.79
CA GLY A 432 -12.78 -22.42 -5.83
C GLY A 432 -13.98 -22.10 -4.94
N GLN A 433 -14.30 -20.81 -4.76
CA GLN A 433 -15.32 -20.39 -3.79
C GLN A 433 -16.43 -19.51 -4.39
N LYS A 434 -16.43 -19.23 -5.70
CA LYS A 434 -17.42 -18.37 -6.38
C LYS A 434 -18.86 -18.81 -6.14
N ASN A 435 -19.10 -20.10 -5.91
CA ASN A 435 -20.44 -20.64 -5.69
C ASN A 435 -20.94 -20.51 -4.23
N ARG A 436 -20.09 -20.05 -3.30
CA ARG A 436 -20.40 -19.92 -1.87
C ARG A 436 -21.37 -18.78 -1.61
N VAL A 437 -22.58 -19.12 -1.18
CA VAL A 437 -23.65 -18.17 -0.84
C VAL A 437 -23.25 -17.26 0.32
N ASP A 438 -22.63 -17.81 1.36
CA ASP A 438 -22.24 -17.06 2.56
C ASP A 438 -21.14 -16.01 2.29
N LEU A 439 -20.36 -16.19 1.22
CA LEU A 439 -19.33 -15.25 0.74
C LEU A 439 -19.81 -14.40 -0.46
N GLY A 440 -21.08 -14.54 -0.84
CA GLY A 440 -21.71 -13.96 -2.03
C GLY A 440 -21.38 -14.73 -3.31
N HIS A 441 -22.39 -15.31 -3.93
CA HIS A 441 -22.24 -16.10 -5.15
C HIS A 441 -21.83 -15.21 -6.34
N ILE A 442 -20.85 -15.63 -7.13
CA ILE A 442 -20.36 -14.92 -8.33
C ILE A 442 -20.61 -15.75 -9.59
N TYR A 443 -21.18 -15.12 -10.60
CA TYR A 443 -21.35 -15.67 -11.95
C TYR A 443 -20.98 -14.61 -13.02
N ALA A 444 -20.94 -14.99 -14.29
CA ALA A 444 -20.54 -14.08 -15.36
C ALA A 444 -21.44 -14.22 -16.59
N CYS A 445 -21.54 -13.15 -17.38
CA CYS A 445 -22.36 -13.07 -18.58
C CYS A 445 -21.67 -12.29 -19.69
N SER A 446 -22.13 -12.52 -20.93
CA SER A 446 -21.81 -11.63 -22.04
C SER A 446 -22.45 -10.26 -21.81
N ILE A 447 -21.86 -9.20 -22.40
CA ILE A 447 -22.48 -7.87 -22.35
C ILE A 447 -23.86 -7.88 -23.01
N GLU A 448 -24.03 -8.63 -24.11
CA GLU A 448 -25.30 -8.72 -24.82
C GLU A 448 -26.41 -9.36 -23.97
N ASP A 449 -26.12 -10.49 -23.34
CA ASP A 449 -27.08 -11.23 -22.51
C ASP A 449 -27.45 -10.42 -21.28
N PHE A 450 -26.45 -9.83 -20.63
CA PHE A 450 -26.66 -8.96 -19.50
C PHE A 450 -27.57 -7.77 -19.86
N ARG A 451 -27.36 -7.14 -21.03
CA ARG A 451 -28.15 -6.00 -21.48
C ARG A 451 -29.59 -6.37 -21.81
N ARG A 452 -29.83 -7.57 -22.34
CA ARG A 452 -31.19 -8.09 -22.56
C ARG A 452 -31.96 -8.21 -21.25
N ALA A 453 -31.28 -8.54 -20.15
CA ALA A 453 -31.88 -8.64 -18.82
C ALA A 453 -31.94 -7.31 -18.06
N VAL A 454 -30.90 -6.49 -18.16
CA VAL A 454 -30.76 -5.21 -17.44
C VAL A 454 -30.83 -4.05 -18.43
N GLY A 455 -32.05 -3.60 -18.73
CA GLY A 455 -32.28 -2.48 -19.65
C GLY A 455 -31.69 -1.14 -19.18
N ARG A 456 -31.42 -0.98 -17.87
CA ARG A 456 -30.75 0.20 -17.29
C ARG A 456 -29.23 0.02 -17.19
N SER A 457 -28.60 -0.52 -18.23
CA SER A 457 -27.15 -0.71 -18.30
C SER A 457 -26.52 0.09 -19.46
N PRO A 458 -25.23 0.45 -19.36
CA PRO A 458 -24.54 1.19 -20.41
C PRO A 458 -24.59 0.49 -21.78
N ASN A 459 -24.82 1.28 -22.84
CA ASN A 459 -24.81 0.78 -24.22
C ASN A 459 -23.37 0.67 -24.76
N LEU A 460 -22.71 -0.45 -24.46
CA LEU A 460 -21.41 -0.83 -25.03
C LEU A 460 -21.57 -2.05 -25.96
N ASN A 461 -20.89 -2.01 -27.10
CA ASN A 461 -20.83 -3.11 -28.06
C ASN A 461 -19.40 -3.65 -28.04
N ALA A 462 -19.17 -4.77 -27.34
CA ALA A 462 -17.92 -5.52 -27.44
C ALA A 462 -18.08 -6.61 -28.49
N ALA A 463 -17.16 -6.70 -29.45
CA ALA A 463 -17.18 -7.77 -30.44
C ALA A 463 -16.76 -9.12 -29.84
N ASN A 464 -15.93 -9.07 -28.79
CA ASN A 464 -15.34 -10.24 -28.15
C ASN A 464 -15.73 -10.30 -26.67
N LEU A 465 -15.78 -11.50 -26.11
CA LEU A 465 -15.89 -11.69 -24.67
C LEU A 465 -14.53 -11.43 -24.03
N LEU A 466 -14.49 -10.71 -22.90
CA LEU A 466 -13.29 -10.56 -22.06
C LEU A 466 -13.04 -11.82 -21.22
N PHE A 467 -13.08 -12.96 -21.89
CA PHE A 467 -12.25 -14.10 -21.57
C PHE A 467 -10.94 -13.86 -22.31
N LEU A 468 -9.83 -14.46 -21.88
CA LEU A 468 -8.79 -14.70 -22.86
C LEU A 468 -9.49 -15.45 -24.00
N THR A 469 -9.61 -14.82 -25.19
CA THR A 469 -10.35 -15.41 -26.30
C THR A 469 -9.79 -16.81 -26.57
N PHE A 470 -10.53 -17.73 -27.18
CA PHE A 470 -9.91 -18.99 -27.62
C PHE A 470 -8.73 -18.70 -28.57
N GLU A 471 -8.64 -17.51 -29.18
CA GLU A 471 -7.48 -16.98 -29.92
C GLU A 471 -6.40 -16.28 -29.07
N ASP A 472 -6.66 -15.78 -27.85
CA ASP A 472 -5.63 -15.29 -26.91
C ASP A 472 -5.18 -16.39 -25.98
N PHE A 473 -6.04 -17.36 -25.68
CA PHE A 473 -5.74 -18.65 -25.11
C PHE A 473 -5.10 -19.54 -26.16
N GLN A 474 -5.40 -19.42 -27.47
CA GLN A 474 -4.56 -19.99 -28.52
C GLN A 474 -3.37 -19.09 -28.86
N ASN A 475 -3.32 -17.78 -28.67
CA ASN A 475 -2.06 -17.05 -28.88
C ASN A 475 -1.16 -17.14 -27.65
N LEU A 476 -1.71 -17.42 -26.47
CA LEU A 476 -1.00 -17.91 -25.30
C LEU A 476 -0.71 -19.41 -25.43
N ILE A 477 -1.56 -20.31 -25.95
CA ILE A 477 -1.24 -21.76 -26.06
C ILE A 477 -0.51 -22.14 -27.35
N ILE A 478 -0.71 -21.43 -28.46
CA ILE A 478 -0.01 -21.63 -29.74
C ILE A 478 1.33 -20.88 -29.73
N ASN A 479 1.50 -19.81 -28.92
CA ASN A 479 2.83 -19.18 -28.76
C ASN A 479 3.48 -19.35 -27.37
N ASP A 480 2.78 -19.88 -26.37
CA ASP A 480 3.34 -20.27 -25.07
C ASP A 480 2.51 -21.37 -24.35
N PRO A 481 2.53 -22.62 -24.82
CA PRO A 481 1.70 -23.72 -24.30
C PRO A 481 1.92 -24.06 -22.79
N GLY A 482 2.74 -23.28 -22.09
CA GLY A 482 3.21 -23.51 -20.74
C GLY A 482 2.21 -23.33 -19.59
N CYS A 483 2.70 -23.63 -18.39
CA CYS A 483 2.01 -23.47 -17.13
C CYS A 483 2.34 -22.10 -16.57
N HIS A 484 1.34 -21.42 -16.01
CA HIS A 484 1.50 -20.14 -15.35
C HIS A 484 1.13 -20.28 -13.89
N ILE A 485 2.13 -20.27 -13.02
CA ILE A 485 1.95 -20.41 -11.57
C ILE A 485 2.10 -19.03 -10.93
N ASN A 486 1.00 -18.49 -10.41
CA ASN A 486 1.02 -17.23 -9.66
C ASN A 486 1.39 -17.48 -8.19
N ILE A 487 2.54 -16.96 -7.75
CA ILE A 487 3.01 -17.15 -6.38
C ILE A 487 2.15 -16.43 -5.33
N ARG A 488 1.35 -15.41 -5.71
CA ARG A 488 0.43 -14.70 -4.80
C ARG A 488 -0.81 -15.52 -4.45
N ASP A 489 -1.19 -16.42 -5.34
CA ASP A 489 -2.30 -17.35 -5.14
C ASP A 489 -1.90 -18.53 -4.23
N LEU A 490 -0.64 -18.59 -3.79
CA LEU A 490 -0.14 -19.67 -2.97
C LEU A 490 -0.51 -19.46 -1.48
N PRO A 491 -1.40 -20.26 -0.86
CA PRO A 491 -1.62 -20.20 0.59
C PRO A 491 -0.38 -20.61 1.38
N GLN A 492 -0.37 -20.36 2.70
CA GLN A 492 0.79 -20.60 3.59
C GLN A 492 1.30 -22.05 3.62
N ARG A 493 0.50 -23.01 3.15
CA ARG A 493 0.87 -24.42 3.07
C ARG A 493 1.33 -24.83 1.67
N LYS A 494 1.60 -23.91 0.75
CA LYS A 494 2.05 -24.30 -0.58
C LYS A 494 3.49 -24.81 -0.58
N PRO A 495 3.79 -25.76 -1.49
CA PRO A 495 5.15 -26.26 -1.68
C PRO A 495 6.09 -25.16 -2.20
N LEU A 496 7.38 -25.36 -1.95
CA LEU A 496 8.45 -24.72 -2.71
C LEU A 496 8.57 -25.40 -4.07
N LEU A 497 8.99 -24.65 -5.09
CA LEU A 497 9.18 -25.19 -6.44
C LEU A 497 10.65 -25.06 -6.81
N ARG A 498 11.27 -26.14 -7.30
CA ARG A 498 12.68 -26.15 -7.71
C ARG A 498 12.85 -26.58 -9.16
N ASP A 499 13.85 -26.03 -9.82
CA ASP A 499 14.32 -26.60 -11.08
C ASP A 499 15.08 -27.91 -10.78
N PRO A 500 14.73 -29.05 -11.38
CA PRO A 500 15.32 -30.35 -11.02
C PRO A 500 16.80 -30.48 -11.39
N SER A 501 17.29 -29.63 -12.29
CA SER A 501 18.68 -29.66 -12.75
C SER A 501 19.60 -28.79 -11.91
N THR A 502 19.12 -27.60 -11.51
CA THR A 502 19.91 -26.65 -10.70
C THR A 502 19.65 -26.79 -9.21
N LEU A 503 18.53 -27.41 -8.82
CA LEU A 503 18.00 -27.48 -7.45
C LEU A 503 17.74 -26.09 -6.82
N ASN A 504 17.72 -25.03 -7.61
CA ASN A 504 17.36 -23.69 -7.16
C ASN A 504 15.85 -23.51 -7.15
N LEU A 505 15.37 -22.63 -6.28
CA LEU A 505 13.96 -22.23 -6.27
C LEU A 505 13.59 -21.56 -7.60
N LEU A 506 12.44 -21.95 -8.16
CA LEU A 506 11.85 -21.26 -9.30
C LEU A 506 11.33 -19.90 -8.84
N LEU A 507 11.68 -18.85 -9.57
CA LEU A 507 11.24 -17.48 -9.30
C LEU A 507 10.40 -16.97 -10.49
N PRO A 508 9.57 -15.93 -10.29
CA PRO A 508 8.81 -15.34 -11.38
C PRO A 508 9.68 -14.87 -12.55
N ASP A 509 9.08 -14.79 -13.74
CA ASP A 509 9.84 -14.62 -14.98
C ASP A 509 10.48 -13.24 -15.09
N ASN A 510 9.77 -12.20 -14.65
CA ASN A 510 10.11 -10.80 -14.89
C ASN A 510 10.24 -10.00 -13.60
N ALA A 511 11.01 -8.90 -13.66
CA ALA A 511 11.10 -7.92 -12.59
C ALA A 511 9.71 -7.47 -12.11
N GLY A 512 9.48 -7.50 -10.80
CA GLY A 512 8.19 -7.17 -10.20
C GLY A 512 7.00 -8.08 -10.58
N SER A 513 7.23 -9.26 -11.16
CA SER A 513 6.18 -10.25 -11.47
C SER A 513 5.94 -11.21 -10.31
N SER A 514 4.73 -11.79 -10.26
CA SER A 514 4.36 -12.92 -9.41
C SER A 514 4.13 -14.22 -10.18
N ILE A 515 4.33 -14.24 -11.49
CA ILE A 515 4.04 -15.39 -12.35
C ILE A 515 5.33 -16.12 -12.73
N ILE A 516 5.33 -17.43 -12.52
CA ILE A 516 6.33 -18.38 -13.03
C ILE A 516 5.75 -19.04 -14.27
N THR A 517 6.46 -18.98 -15.40
CA THR A 517 6.04 -19.62 -16.65
C THR A 517 6.94 -20.82 -16.97
N LEU A 518 6.32 -21.97 -17.23
CA LEU A 518 7.00 -23.22 -17.52
C LEU A 518 6.52 -23.77 -18.85
N SER A 519 7.38 -24.00 -19.84
CA SER A 519 6.96 -24.62 -21.11
C SER A 519 6.34 -26.03 -20.89
N PRO A 520 5.45 -26.52 -21.78
CA PRO A 520 4.93 -27.89 -21.66
C PRO A 520 6.05 -28.91 -21.68
N GLY A 521 5.86 -29.99 -20.93
CA GLY A 521 6.87 -31.03 -20.75
C GLY A 521 8.03 -30.60 -19.87
N LYS A 522 8.13 -29.33 -19.45
CA LYS A 522 9.14 -28.90 -18.49
C LYS A 522 8.82 -29.51 -17.13
N GLU A 523 9.76 -30.30 -16.64
CA GLU A 523 9.72 -30.84 -15.28
C GLU A 523 10.19 -29.81 -14.25
N PHE A 524 9.56 -29.85 -13.07
CA PHE A 524 9.95 -29.12 -11.87
C PHE A 524 9.68 -29.96 -10.63
N GLU A 525 10.46 -29.72 -9.57
CA GLU A 525 10.25 -30.39 -8.29
C GLU A 525 9.26 -29.59 -7.45
N ILE A 526 8.34 -30.32 -6.83
CA ILE A 526 7.45 -29.83 -5.79
C ILE A 526 8.01 -30.32 -4.48
N ASP A 527 8.29 -29.41 -3.56
CA ASP A 527 8.94 -29.72 -2.30
C ASP A 527 8.16 -29.21 -1.09
N CYS A 528 7.99 -30.09 -0.12
CA CYS A 528 7.38 -29.82 1.18
C CYS A 528 8.32 -30.18 2.35
N PRO A 529 9.53 -29.59 2.47
CA PRO A 529 10.51 -30.01 3.47
C PRO A 529 9.95 -30.18 4.90
N GLY A 530 10.13 -31.37 5.47
CA GLY A 530 9.62 -31.76 6.79
C GLY A 530 8.11 -32.08 6.84
N SER A 531 7.46 -32.26 5.69
CA SER A 531 6.04 -32.59 5.57
C SER A 531 5.72 -33.30 4.24
N ASN A 532 4.51 -33.85 4.13
CA ASN A 532 4.08 -34.56 2.92
C ASN A 532 3.39 -33.60 1.94
N ILE A 533 3.60 -33.80 0.65
CA ILE A 533 2.79 -33.19 -0.40
C ILE A 533 1.42 -33.87 -0.41
N LEU A 534 0.35 -33.10 -0.44
CA LEU A 534 -1.04 -33.52 -0.56
C LEU A 534 -1.59 -33.02 -1.89
N VAL A 535 -2.25 -33.92 -2.63
CA VAL A 535 -2.90 -33.63 -3.91
C VAL A 535 -4.38 -34.01 -3.79
N ASP A 536 -5.26 -33.08 -4.18
CA ASP A 536 -6.72 -33.23 -4.09
C ASP A 536 -7.25 -33.68 -2.71
N ASP A 537 -6.56 -33.29 -1.64
CA ASP A 537 -6.82 -33.66 -0.23
C ASP A 537 -6.89 -35.18 0.08
N ASN A 538 -6.58 -36.04 -0.88
CA ASN A 538 -6.78 -37.50 -0.78
C ASN A 538 -5.52 -38.32 -1.10
N LEU A 539 -4.56 -37.74 -1.82
CA LEU A 539 -3.30 -38.40 -2.15
C LEU A 539 -2.16 -37.73 -1.38
N ALA A 540 -1.61 -38.44 -0.40
CA ALA A 540 -0.35 -38.07 0.23
C ALA A 540 0.82 -38.64 -0.58
N LEU A 541 1.66 -37.76 -1.10
CA LEU A 541 2.96 -38.08 -1.66
C LEU A 541 4.04 -37.88 -0.59
N GLY A 542 5.29 -38.21 -0.91
CA GLY A 542 6.43 -37.92 -0.04
C GLY A 542 6.68 -36.41 0.12
N GLU A 543 7.86 -36.05 0.66
CA GLU A 543 8.23 -34.63 0.78
C GLU A 543 8.61 -33.98 -0.56
N VAL A 544 8.91 -34.79 -1.57
CA VAL A 544 9.33 -34.35 -2.92
C VAL A 544 8.51 -35.10 -3.96
N ALA A 545 8.08 -34.41 -5.00
CA ALA A 545 7.46 -35.01 -6.18
C ALA A 545 7.90 -34.26 -7.45
N ILE A 546 8.16 -35.00 -8.52
CA ILE A 546 8.34 -34.40 -9.85
C ILE A 546 6.97 -34.08 -10.44
N ALA A 547 6.83 -32.85 -10.90
CA ALA A 547 5.69 -32.39 -11.67
C ALA A 547 6.15 -32.01 -13.07
N GLU A 548 5.38 -32.40 -14.07
CA GLU A 548 5.60 -32.01 -15.46
C GLU A 548 4.53 -31.01 -15.87
N CYS A 549 4.96 -29.88 -16.44
CA CYS A 549 4.02 -28.89 -16.93
C CYS A 549 3.20 -29.42 -18.11
N VAL A 550 1.89 -29.26 -18.04
CA VAL A 550 0.99 -29.58 -19.15
C VAL A 550 0.52 -28.32 -19.87
N GLY A 551 0.05 -27.32 -19.11
CA GLY A 551 -0.47 -26.06 -19.65
C GLY A 551 -1.46 -25.39 -18.69
N GLY A 552 -1.43 -24.06 -18.60
CA GLY A 552 -2.26 -23.30 -17.66
C GLY A 552 -1.92 -23.61 -16.19
N SER A 553 -2.89 -24.08 -15.40
CA SER A 553 -2.66 -24.55 -14.02
C SER A 553 -2.44 -26.07 -13.92
N GLN A 554 -2.52 -26.78 -15.04
CA GLN A 554 -2.51 -28.24 -15.06
C GLN A 554 -1.08 -28.79 -15.09
N VAL A 555 -0.82 -29.77 -14.23
CA VAL A 555 0.47 -30.44 -14.12
C VAL A 555 0.28 -31.95 -14.04
N LEU A 556 1.24 -32.72 -14.50
CA LEU A 556 1.28 -34.17 -14.32
C LEU A 556 2.13 -34.48 -13.09
N ILE A 557 1.53 -35.14 -12.10
CA ILE A 557 2.23 -35.64 -10.91
C ILE A 557 1.94 -37.13 -10.80
N SER A 558 2.99 -37.96 -10.81
CA SER A 558 2.84 -39.44 -10.77
C SER A 558 1.88 -39.97 -11.85
N ASN A 559 2.01 -39.48 -13.09
CA ASN A 559 1.14 -39.78 -14.24
C ASN A 559 -0.34 -39.39 -14.07
N ARG A 560 -0.68 -38.56 -13.08
CA ARG A 560 -2.02 -38.01 -12.90
C ARG A 560 -2.03 -36.54 -13.26
N ARG A 561 -2.97 -36.14 -14.12
CA ARG A 561 -3.19 -34.73 -14.43
C ARG A 561 -3.96 -34.11 -13.26
N VAL A 562 -3.37 -33.11 -12.64
CA VAL A 562 -3.91 -32.43 -11.45
C VAL A 562 -3.79 -30.93 -11.64
N ASP A 563 -4.71 -30.19 -11.02
CA ASP A 563 -4.58 -28.75 -10.96
C ASP A 563 -3.56 -28.40 -9.86
N PHE A 564 -2.49 -27.67 -10.20
CA PHE A 564 -1.44 -27.30 -9.25
C PHE A 564 -2.00 -26.53 -8.03
N SER A 565 -3.15 -25.89 -8.18
CA SER A 565 -3.84 -25.21 -7.11
C SER A 565 -4.36 -26.13 -5.99
N THR A 566 -4.54 -27.43 -6.23
CA THR A 566 -4.90 -28.42 -5.20
C THR A 566 -3.69 -29.01 -4.48
N VAL A 567 -2.48 -28.77 -4.98
CA VAL A 567 -1.24 -29.29 -4.40
C VAL A 567 -0.82 -28.45 -3.20
N VAL A 568 -0.74 -29.03 -2.00
CA VAL A 568 -0.34 -28.35 -0.76
C VAL A 568 0.56 -29.24 0.09
N CYS A 569 1.35 -28.66 0.97
CA CYS A 569 2.02 -29.36 2.05
C CYS A 569 1.03 -29.65 3.19
N SER A 570 1.20 -30.81 3.84
CA SER A 570 0.36 -31.20 4.98
C SER A 570 0.55 -30.27 6.19
N ARG A 571 1.69 -29.58 6.27
CA ARG A 571 2.05 -28.58 7.29
C ARG A 571 2.75 -27.39 6.63
N ARG A 572 3.01 -26.33 7.39
CA ARG A 572 3.89 -25.25 6.92
C ARG A 572 5.31 -25.78 6.78
N ILE A 573 6.01 -25.33 5.76
CA ILE A 573 7.42 -25.66 5.54
C ILE A 573 8.25 -25.02 6.66
N ALA A 574 8.99 -25.84 7.40
CA ALA A 574 9.81 -25.38 8.50
C ALA A 574 11.21 -24.96 7.99
N SER A 575 11.67 -23.79 8.43
CA SER A 575 13.05 -23.35 8.24
C SER A 575 13.92 -23.71 9.45
N VAL A 576 15.21 -23.91 9.21
CA VAL A 576 16.21 -24.25 10.23
C VAL A 576 17.28 -23.16 10.27
N ALA A 577 17.69 -22.78 11.47
CA ALA A 577 18.88 -21.97 11.72
C ALA A 577 19.99 -22.86 12.31
N ARG A 578 21.21 -22.83 11.75
CA ARG A 578 22.35 -23.64 12.22
C ARG A 578 23.69 -22.90 12.12
N TYR A 579 24.68 -23.31 12.91
CA TYR A 579 26.06 -22.84 12.75
C TYR A 579 26.70 -23.45 11.50
N THR A 580 27.44 -22.64 10.73
CA THR A 580 28.19 -23.14 9.55
C THR A 580 29.57 -23.69 9.93
N GLY A 581 30.00 -23.51 11.18
CA GLY A 581 31.35 -23.80 11.67
C GLY A 581 32.36 -22.68 11.38
N LYS A 582 32.02 -21.70 10.53
CA LYS A 582 32.91 -20.57 10.22
C LYS A 582 32.83 -19.49 11.31
N ARG A 583 33.90 -18.71 11.38
CA ARG A 583 33.98 -17.49 12.19
C ARG A 583 33.70 -16.28 11.31
N CYS A 584 33.15 -15.24 11.90
CA CYS A 584 32.80 -13.99 11.23
C CYS A 584 33.14 -12.80 12.14
N TRP A 585 33.08 -11.59 11.59
CA TRP A 585 33.35 -10.35 12.34
C TRP A 585 34.70 -10.35 13.07
N ASN A 586 35.79 -10.59 12.33
CA ASN A 586 37.16 -10.70 12.85
C ASN A 586 37.29 -11.71 14.00
N ASN A 587 36.74 -12.91 13.81
CA ASN A 587 36.73 -14.01 14.77
C ASN A 587 35.93 -13.80 16.07
N LYS A 588 35.24 -12.66 16.24
CA LYS A 588 34.37 -12.42 17.39
C LYS A 588 33.04 -13.17 17.29
N GLY A 589 32.48 -13.25 16.08
CA GLY A 589 31.22 -13.94 15.81
C GLY A 589 31.41 -15.37 15.30
N LYS A 590 30.33 -16.14 15.35
CA LYS A 590 30.15 -17.41 14.65
C LYS A 590 29.12 -17.21 13.54
N GLU A 591 29.45 -17.66 12.34
CA GLU A 591 28.51 -17.59 11.22
C GLU A 591 27.39 -18.61 11.42
N THR A 592 26.15 -18.15 11.21
CA THR A 592 24.95 -18.97 11.17
C THR A 592 24.29 -18.83 9.81
N GLU A 593 23.52 -19.83 9.42
CA GLU A 593 22.72 -19.80 8.20
C GLU A 593 21.28 -20.22 8.51
N VAL A 594 20.34 -19.60 7.80
CA VAL A 594 18.91 -19.91 7.89
C VAL A 594 18.42 -20.32 6.51
N GLY A 595 17.65 -21.42 6.46
CA GLY A 595 17.22 -21.99 5.19
C GLY A 595 16.35 -23.23 5.35
N PHE A 596 16.18 -23.98 4.27
CA PHE A 596 15.38 -25.21 4.22
C PHE A 596 16.28 -26.43 4.03
N VAL A 597 15.99 -27.49 4.78
CA VAL A 597 16.68 -28.78 4.67
C VAL A 597 15.80 -29.73 3.88
N PHE A 598 16.22 -30.12 2.68
CA PHE A 598 15.49 -31.04 1.81
C PHE A 598 15.87 -32.50 2.10
N THR A 599 15.02 -33.44 1.67
CA THR A 599 15.22 -34.87 1.93
C THR A 599 16.44 -35.46 1.21
N ASP A 600 16.87 -34.85 0.11
CA ASP A 600 18.11 -35.14 -0.62
C ASP A 600 19.39 -34.70 0.14
N GLY A 601 19.23 -34.05 1.30
CA GLY A 601 20.32 -33.51 2.11
C GLY A 601 20.78 -32.12 1.66
N HIS A 602 20.21 -31.57 0.59
CA HIS A 602 20.51 -30.22 0.12
C HIS A 602 19.97 -29.18 1.09
N PHE A 603 20.72 -28.08 1.24
CA PHE A 603 20.33 -26.96 2.09
C PHE A 603 20.25 -25.69 1.25
N ILE A 604 19.03 -25.22 1.01
CA ILE A 604 18.82 -23.92 0.37
C ILE A 604 18.89 -22.85 1.45
N ARG A 605 19.96 -22.09 1.42
CA ARG A 605 20.20 -20.99 2.33
C ARG A 605 19.48 -19.74 1.84
N GLU A 606 18.65 -19.17 2.69
CA GLU A 606 17.95 -17.90 2.43
C GLU A 606 18.76 -16.69 2.92
N MET A 607 19.48 -16.86 4.04
CA MET A 607 20.33 -15.81 4.59
C MET A 607 21.47 -16.41 5.44
N ASN A 608 22.57 -15.69 5.56
CA ASN A 608 23.59 -15.93 6.57
C ASN A 608 23.65 -14.78 7.58
N THR A 609 23.90 -15.10 8.83
CA THR A 609 24.04 -14.10 9.90
C THR A 609 25.32 -14.33 10.69
N CYS A 610 25.78 -13.30 11.38
CA CYS A 610 26.95 -13.39 12.25
C CYS A 610 26.56 -13.17 13.71
N PHE A 611 26.56 -14.25 14.50
CA PHE A 611 26.08 -14.23 15.88
C PHE A 611 27.25 -14.29 16.88
N ASP A 612 27.26 -13.39 17.85
CA ASP A 612 28.18 -13.43 18.99
C ASP A 612 27.55 -14.22 20.15
N PRO A 613 28.02 -15.44 20.44
CA PRO A 613 27.50 -16.23 21.54
C PRO A 613 27.90 -15.68 22.91
N MET A 614 28.77 -14.68 23.05
CA MET A 614 29.07 -14.09 24.36
C MET A 614 28.03 -13.03 24.72
N THR A 615 27.90 -12.00 23.89
CA THR A 615 26.99 -10.87 24.13
C THR A 615 25.53 -11.13 23.69
N ARG A 616 25.29 -12.23 22.98
CA ARG A 616 24.04 -12.53 22.25
C ARG A 616 23.65 -11.46 21.24
N ASN A 617 24.64 -10.79 20.67
CA ASN A 617 24.45 -9.83 19.59
C ASN A 617 24.42 -10.53 18.23
N VAL A 618 23.66 -9.98 17.28
CA VAL A 618 23.75 -10.32 15.86
C VAL A 618 24.43 -9.15 15.16
N TYR A 619 25.64 -9.37 14.65
CA TYR A 619 26.43 -8.32 14.00
C TYR A 619 25.84 -7.92 12.64
N TYR A 620 25.46 -8.90 11.83
CA TYR A 620 24.79 -8.67 10.56
C TYR A 620 23.97 -9.89 10.11
N SER A 621 23.05 -9.65 9.17
CA SER A 621 22.46 -10.62 8.26
C SER A 621 22.79 -10.22 6.83
N LEU A 622 23.03 -11.19 5.95
CA LEU A 622 23.34 -11.03 4.54
C LEU A 622 22.47 -11.99 3.71
N PHE A 623 21.90 -11.48 2.61
CA PHE A 623 21.08 -12.25 1.69
C PHE A 623 21.11 -11.63 0.28
N GLU A 624 20.59 -12.37 -0.69
CA GLU A 624 20.40 -11.92 -2.07
C GLU A 624 18.92 -11.58 -2.27
N MET A 625 18.65 -10.34 -2.65
CA MET A 625 17.32 -9.86 -3.01
C MET A 625 17.15 -9.97 -4.52
N SER A 626 16.12 -10.72 -4.93
CA SER A 626 15.80 -10.95 -6.34
C SER A 626 15.05 -9.77 -6.96
N HIS A 627 15.34 -9.39 -8.19
CA HIS A 627 14.66 -8.30 -8.90
C HIS A 627 13.18 -8.53 -9.20
N GLN A 628 12.69 -9.77 -9.08
CA GLN A 628 11.27 -10.10 -9.08
C GLN A 628 10.54 -9.52 -7.86
N ILE A 629 11.26 -9.06 -6.84
CA ILE A 629 10.70 -8.45 -5.63
C ILE A 629 9.93 -7.16 -5.97
N GLY A 630 8.61 -7.23 -5.98
CA GLY A 630 7.76 -6.11 -6.38
C GLY A 630 6.28 -6.46 -6.38
N ASP A 631 5.99 -7.75 -6.63
CA ASP A 631 4.68 -8.34 -6.45
C ASP A 631 4.75 -9.61 -5.58
N GLN A 632 5.51 -9.54 -4.49
CA GLN A 632 5.64 -10.66 -3.54
C GLN A 632 4.34 -10.94 -2.78
N ASN A 633 4.28 -12.11 -2.15
CA ASN A 633 3.18 -12.47 -1.26
C ASN A 633 2.92 -11.41 -0.18
N THR A 634 1.73 -10.81 -0.19
CA THR A 634 1.24 -9.90 0.86
C THR A 634 0.11 -10.56 1.65
N GLY A 635 0.26 -10.70 2.97
CA GLY A 635 -0.76 -11.32 3.82
C GLY A 635 -0.21 -12.47 4.67
N GLY A 636 -1.06 -13.39 5.14
CA GLY A 636 -0.66 -14.59 5.89
C GLY A 636 -0.36 -14.39 7.39
N THR A 637 -0.71 -15.39 8.19
CA THR A 637 -0.46 -15.40 9.63
C THR A 637 1.02 -15.54 9.94
N ARG A 638 1.57 -14.62 10.74
CA ARG A 638 2.98 -14.61 11.13
C ARG A 638 3.29 -15.81 12.04
N PRO A 639 4.39 -16.54 11.82
CA PRO A 639 4.81 -17.58 12.76
C PRO A 639 5.29 -16.96 14.07
N GLY A 640 5.41 -17.79 15.10
CA GLY A 640 6.15 -17.43 16.31
C GLY A 640 7.66 -17.28 16.02
N TRP A 641 8.38 -16.60 16.90
CA TRP A 641 9.83 -16.47 16.79
C TRP A 641 10.55 -17.68 17.38
N THR A 642 11.65 -18.09 16.76
CA THR A 642 12.45 -19.24 17.22
C THR A 642 13.85 -18.79 17.66
N GLU A 643 14.24 -19.13 18.89
CA GLU A 643 15.56 -18.77 19.45
C GLU A 643 16.63 -19.84 19.22
N GLY A 644 16.23 -21.05 18.83
CA GLY A 644 17.12 -22.20 18.62
C GLY A 644 18.00 -22.51 19.83
N ALA A 645 19.16 -23.12 19.60
CA ALA A 645 20.15 -23.42 20.65
C ALA A 645 21.15 -22.26 20.87
N PHE A 646 20.86 -21.05 20.37
CA PHE A 646 21.83 -19.96 20.27
C PHE A 646 21.92 -19.10 21.54
N TYR A 647 20.79 -18.74 22.14
CA TYR A 647 20.75 -17.68 23.16
C TYR A 647 21.05 -18.16 24.58
N ASN A 648 20.54 -19.31 25.01
CA ASN A 648 20.87 -19.96 26.29
C ASN A 648 20.94 -19.00 27.51
N LEU A 649 19.99 -18.07 27.63
CA LEU A 649 19.96 -17.04 28.69
C LEU A 649 19.28 -17.52 29.99
N GLY A 650 18.84 -18.78 30.07
CA GLY A 650 18.03 -19.28 31.19
C GLY A 650 16.59 -18.76 31.22
N THR A 651 16.21 -17.91 30.27
CA THR A 651 14.85 -17.44 30.01
C THR A 651 14.58 -17.40 28.52
N ARG A 652 13.32 -17.57 28.12
CA ARG A 652 12.90 -17.46 26.71
C ARG A 652 12.92 -16.01 26.27
N LEU A 653 13.41 -15.73 25.07
CA LEU A 653 13.45 -14.38 24.52
C LEU A 653 12.07 -13.75 24.37
N ASP A 654 11.03 -14.56 24.14
CA ASP A 654 9.64 -14.10 24.11
C ASP A 654 9.16 -13.46 25.43
N ASN A 655 9.83 -13.75 26.55
CA ASN A 655 9.54 -13.15 27.85
C ASN A 655 10.22 -11.78 28.04
N LEU A 656 11.19 -11.42 27.20
CA LEU A 656 11.95 -10.17 27.31
C LEU A 656 11.29 -9.01 26.55
N TYR A 657 10.64 -9.32 25.42
CA TYR A 657 9.99 -8.34 24.54
C TYR A 657 8.60 -7.80 24.97
N PRO A 658 7.86 -8.32 25.95
CA PRO A 658 6.67 -7.63 26.43
C PRO A 658 7.02 -6.26 27.04
N ASN A 659 6.21 -5.22 26.77
CA ASN A 659 6.49 -3.84 27.22
C ASN A 659 6.74 -3.73 28.73
N ALA A 660 6.09 -4.57 29.55
CA ALA A 660 6.32 -4.60 30.99
C ALA A 660 7.73 -5.11 31.36
N ALA A 661 8.19 -6.21 30.74
CA ALA A 661 9.51 -6.78 31.00
C ALA A 661 10.64 -5.85 30.53
N GLN A 662 10.50 -5.29 29.32
CA GLN A 662 11.43 -4.29 28.80
C GLN A 662 11.51 -3.06 29.71
N ARG A 663 10.36 -2.54 30.12
CA ARG A 663 10.28 -1.35 30.98
C ARG A 663 11.00 -1.59 32.31
N SER A 664 10.76 -2.73 32.97
CA SER A 664 11.46 -3.08 34.20
C SER A 664 12.98 -3.11 33.98
N THR A 665 13.44 -3.73 32.91
CA THR A 665 14.87 -3.87 32.60
C THR A 665 15.51 -2.52 32.29
N ILE A 666 14.93 -1.75 31.37
CA ILE A 666 15.46 -0.45 30.94
C ILE A 666 15.42 0.56 32.09
N ASN A 667 14.34 0.62 32.87
CA ASN A 667 14.24 1.53 34.01
C ASN A 667 15.28 1.21 35.07
N SER A 668 15.50 -0.07 35.38
CA SER A 668 16.55 -0.48 36.31
C SER A 668 17.93 -0.06 35.84
N LEU A 669 18.22 -0.12 34.53
CA LEU A 669 19.51 0.33 33.98
C LEU A 669 19.70 1.84 34.16
N VAL A 670 18.67 2.64 33.89
CA VAL A 670 18.77 4.12 33.91
C VAL A 670 18.41 4.74 35.27
N GLY A 671 18.18 3.93 36.31
CA GLY A 671 17.90 4.41 37.67
C GLY A 671 16.49 4.99 37.86
N LEU A 672 15.52 4.55 37.07
CA LEU A 672 14.09 4.88 37.20
C LEU A 672 13.34 3.81 38.02
N PRO A 673 12.18 4.16 38.63
CA PRO A 673 11.24 3.17 39.18
C PRO A 673 10.79 2.14 38.12
N ASN A 674 10.61 0.88 38.50
CA ASN A 674 10.30 -0.22 37.57
C ASN A 674 9.02 0.00 36.74
N ASP A 675 8.06 0.77 37.25
CA ASP A 675 6.76 1.05 36.62
C ASP A 675 6.76 2.32 35.75
N SER A 676 7.79 3.16 35.85
CA SER A 676 7.92 4.43 35.10
C SER A 676 7.75 4.23 33.60
N THR A 677 6.95 5.09 32.97
CA THR A 677 6.62 5.03 31.53
C THR A 677 7.38 6.05 30.70
N LYS A 678 8.43 6.67 31.27
CA LYS A 678 9.23 7.72 30.63
C LYS A 678 9.74 7.32 29.24
N TYR A 679 10.32 6.13 29.12
CA TYR A 679 10.91 5.62 27.88
C TYR A 679 10.11 4.49 27.24
N VAL A 680 9.76 3.46 28.00
CA VAL A 680 8.94 2.34 27.51
C VAL A 680 7.50 2.53 27.97
N ARG A 681 6.59 2.69 27.02
CA ARG A 681 5.17 2.96 27.29
C ARG A 681 4.33 1.68 27.26
N PRO A 682 3.24 1.60 28.05
CA PRO A 682 2.34 0.45 28.02
C PRO A 682 1.62 0.30 26.67
N THR A 683 1.33 1.42 26.01
CA THR A 683 0.67 1.49 24.69
C THR A 683 1.42 2.44 23.75
N GLY A 684 1.09 2.40 22.46
CA GLY A 684 1.75 3.21 21.43
C GLY A 684 3.01 2.54 20.86
N SER A 685 3.94 3.35 20.32
CA SER A 685 5.11 2.86 19.58
C SER A 685 6.45 3.03 20.32
N TYR A 686 6.43 3.43 21.60
CA TYR A 686 7.63 3.62 22.40
C TYR A 686 7.96 2.34 23.18
N TYR A 687 8.45 1.34 22.46
CA TYR A 687 8.95 0.06 22.97
C TYR A 687 9.98 -0.52 21.98
N LEU A 688 10.78 -1.50 22.39
CA LEU A 688 11.69 -2.21 21.49
C LEU A 688 10.96 -3.38 20.83
N ALA A 689 10.90 -3.37 19.51
CA ALA A 689 10.46 -4.50 18.70
C ALA A 689 11.62 -5.46 18.41
N ARG A 690 11.25 -6.67 17.98
CA ARG A 690 12.18 -7.63 17.35
C ARG A 690 12.51 -7.12 15.95
N GLY A 691 13.51 -6.23 15.84
CA GLY A 691 13.89 -5.61 14.59
C GLY A 691 14.60 -6.61 13.69
N HIS A 692 13.98 -6.93 12.55
CA HIS A 692 14.57 -7.84 11.56
C HIS A 692 15.81 -7.20 10.92
N LEU A 693 16.84 -7.99 10.65
CA LEU A 693 17.97 -7.58 9.81
C LEU A 693 17.69 -7.87 8.33
N THR A 694 17.25 -9.09 8.02
CA THR A 694 16.60 -9.45 6.75
C THR A 694 15.09 -9.39 6.94
N ALA A 695 14.40 -8.48 6.24
CA ALA A 695 12.98 -8.25 6.48
C ALA A 695 12.14 -9.34 5.85
N ARG A 696 11.02 -9.67 6.49
CA ARG A 696 10.03 -10.61 5.97
C ARG A 696 9.64 -10.30 4.52
N ALA A 697 9.42 -9.03 4.22
CA ALA A 697 8.90 -8.60 2.91
C ALA A 697 9.97 -8.67 1.79
N ASP A 698 11.22 -9.01 2.10
CA ASP A 698 12.31 -9.10 1.12
C ASP A 698 12.34 -10.44 0.36
N PHE A 699 11.39 -11.35 0.63
CA PHE A 699 11.28 -12.66 -0.02
C PHE A 699 9.93 -12.91 -0.71
N MET A 700 9.98 -13.73 -1.78
CA MET A 700 8.86 -14.02 -2.68
C MET A 700 7.88 -15.06 -2.11
N TYR A 701 8.40 -16.19 -1.62
CA TYR A 701 7.60 -17.30 -1.11
C TYR A 701 7.22 -17.13 0.36
N TYR A 702 6.02 -17.58 0.75
CA TYR A 702 5.62 -17.61 2.17
C TYR A 702 6.62 -18.34 3.06
N ALA A 703 7.16 -19.48 2.63
CA ALA A 703 8.16 -20.22 3.42
C ALA A 703 9.43 -19.39 3.65
N GLN A 704 9.93 -18.68 2.63
CA GLN A 704 11.09 -17.78 2.76
C GLN A 704 10.78 -16.61 3.71
N GLN A 705 9.59 -16.03 3.61
CA GLN A 705 9.12 -15.00 4.53
C GLN A 705 9.04 -15.50 5.98
N GLU A 706 8.59 -16.74 6.20
CA GLU A 706 8.54 -17.35 7.53
C GLU A 706 9.95 -17.68 8.06
N ALA A 707 10.92 -17.94 7.18
CA ALA A 707 12.32 -18.13 7.53
C ALA A 707 12.99 -16.89 8.14
N THR A 708 12.39 -15.70 8.06
CA THR A 708 12.97 -14.50 8.68
C THR A 708 12.76 -14.42 10.19
N PHE A 709 11.92 -15.28 10.78
CA PHE A 709 11.48 -15.23 12.19
C PHE A 709 12.40 -16.01 13.16
N HIS A 710 13.67 -16.18 12.81
CA HIS A 710 14.69 -16.70 13.74
C HIS A 710 15.34 -15.53 14.48
N TYR A 711 15.51 -15.63 15.80
CA TYR A 711 16.08 -14.53 16.59
C TYR A 711 17.50 -14.15 16.16
N VAL A 712 18.27 -15.10 15.61
CA VAL A 712 19.59 -14.85 14.98
C VAL A 712 19.55 -13.94 13.75
N ASN A 713 18.36 -13.52 13.29
CA ASN A 713 18.11 -12.50 12.27
C ASN A 713 17.47 -11.22 12.88
N SER A 714 17.61 -10.99 14.19
CA SER A 714 17.01 -9.83 14.83
C SER A 714 17.84 -9.24 15.97
N VAL A 715 17.63 -7.96 16.20
CA VAL A 715 18.19 -7.20 17.33
C VAL A 715 17.12 -6.24 17.89
N PRO A 716 17.23 -5.77 19.15
CA PRO A 716 16.25 -4.85 19.72
C PRO A 716 16.21 -3.52 18.95
N GLN A 717 15.04 -3.14 18.43
CA GLN A 717 14.87 -1.92 17.62
C GLN A 717 13.69 -1.11 18.13
N TRP A 718 13.83 0.20 18.34
CA TRP A 718 12.70 1.02 18.75
C TRP A 718 11.58 0.95 17.71
N GLN A 719 10.35 0.71 18.16
CA GLN A 719 9.21 0.55 17.26
C GLN A 719 8.91 1.84 16.48
N THR A 720 9.20 3.01 17.06
CA THR A 720 9.13 4.29 16.33
C THR A 720 10.09 4.36 15.15
N PHE A 721 11.19 3.60 15.15
CA PHE A 721 12.12 3.49 14.03
C PHE A 721 11.76 2.32 13.10
N ASN A 722 11.63 1.11 13.67
CA ASN A 722 11.29 -0.14 12.97
C ASN A 722 10.01 -0.01 12.13
N GLY A 723 8.94 0.55 12.70
CA GLY A 723 7.64 0.65 12.06
C GLY A 723 7.48 1.84 11.10
N PHE A 724 8.48 2.71 11.00
CA PHE A 724 8.42 3.97 10.24
C PHE A 724 9.58 4.09 9.26
N ASN A 725 10.58 4.96 9.48
CA ASN A 725 11.58 5.27 8.46
C ASN A 725 12.38 4.04 8.02
N TRP A 726 12.64 3.09 8.92
CA TRP A 726 13.28 1.82 8.53
C TRP A 726 12.41 1.01 7.57
N ALA A 727 11.13 0.85 7.89
CA ALA A 727 10.19 0.12 7.03
C ALA A 727 9.97 0.80 5.66
N TYR A 728 9.98 2.14 5.61
CA TYR A 728 9.90 2.89 4.36
C TYR A 728 11.17 2.71 3.53
N PHE A 729 12.34 2.79 4.14
CA PHE A 729 13.62 2.51 3.50
C PHE A 729 13.65 1.09 2.90
N GLU A 730 13.27 0.07 3.68
CA GLU A 730 13.23 -1.31 3.18
C GLU A 730 12.25 -1.46 2.01
N ALA A 731 11.11 -0.75 2.02
CA ALA A 731 10.20 -0.72 0.89
C ALA A 731 10.80 -0.04 -0.34
N ASN A 732 11.56 1.04 -0.17
CA ASN A 732 12.23 1.69 -1.30
C ASN A 732 13.33 0.81 -1.90
N VAL A 733 14.08 0.04 -1.11
CA VAL A 733 15.08 -0.92 -1.62
C VAL A 733 14.44 -2.01 -2.48
N ARG A 734 13.32 -2.58 -2.04
CA ARG A 734 12.56 -3.56 -2.85
C ARG A 734 12.08 -2.95 -4.16
N GLN A 735 11.50 -1.75 -4.09
CA GLN A 735 11.05 -1.03 -5.29
C GLN A 735 12.20 -0.73 -6.24
N LEU A 736 13.38 -0.37 -5.74
CA LEU A 736 14.58 -0.14 -6.53
C LEU A 736 15.01 -1.40 -7.29
N SER A 737 15.06 -2.56 -6.61
CA SER A 737 15.40 -3.84 -7.22
C SER A 737 14.42 -4.20 -8.35
N ALA A 738 13.10 -4.09 -8.10
CA ALA A 738 12.07 -4.29 -9.11
C ALA A 738 12.17 -3.32 -10.29
N ARG A 739 12.39 -2.03 -10.00
CA ARG A 739 12.46 -0.96 -11.01
C ARG A 739 13.62 -1.14 -11.97
N THR A 740 14.77 -1.51 -11.43
CA THR A 740 16.03 -1.61 -12.18
C THR A 740 16.26 -2.99 -12.78
N GLY A 741 15.39 -3.97 -12.48
CA GLY A 741 15.60 -5.36 -12.89
C GLY A 741 16.91 -5.94 -12.34
N SER A 742 17.41 -5.42 -11.21
CA SER A 742 18.73 -5.75 -10.68
C SER A 742 18.62 -6.54 -9.38
N ASP A 743 19.25 -7.71 -9.37
CA ASP A 743 19.48 -8.46 -8.13
C ASP A 743 20.45 -7.69 -7.24
N LEU A 744 20.16 -7.69 -5.95
CA LEU A 744 20.91 -6.92 -4.96
C LEU A 744 21.49 -7.86 -3.90
N ILE A 745 22.77 -7.67 -3.58
CA ILE A 745 23.36 -8.20 -2.35
C ILE A 745 23.02 -7.20 -1.24
N VAL A 746 22.28 -7.67 -0.24
CA VAL A 746 21.80 -6.84 0.86
C VAL A 746 22.38 -7.36 2.18
N GLN A 747 23.13 -6.51 2.86
CA GLN A 747 23.68 -6.82 4.17
C GLN A 747 23.24 -5.79 5.19
N THR A 748 22.53 -6.23 6.23
CA THR A 748 22.03 -5.38 7.30
C THR A 748 22.72 -5.73 8.60
N GLY A 749 23.18 -4.74 9.36
CA GLY A 749 23.78 -4.98 10.66
C GLY A 749 23.55 -3.88 11.67
N SER A 750 24.15 -4.08 12.84
CA SER A 750 24.10 -3.18 13.99
C SER A 750 25.46 -2.55 14.25
N TYR A 751 25.48 -1.34 14.82
CA TYR A 751 26.71 -0.66 15.26
C TYR A 751 26.47 0.10 16.56
N GLY A 752 27.44 0.01 17.49
CA GLY A 752 27.39 0.64 18.81
C GLY A 752 26.24 0.17 19.71
N ILE A 753 26.15 0.74 20.91
CA ILE A 753 25.07 0.46 21.87
C ILE A 753 24.35 1.78 22.16
N SER A 754 23.02 1.78 22.02
CA SER A 754 22.18 2.94 22.27
C SER A 754 22.18 3.28 23.76
N THR A 755 22.09 4.56 24.08
CA THR A 755 22.14 5.04 25.46
C THR A 755 20.94 5.91 25.82
N LEU A 756 20.56 5.90 27.10
CA LEU A 756 19.65 6.87 27.70
C LEU A 756 20.30 7.52 28.92
N PRO A 757 19.96 8.77 29.27
CA PRO A 757 20.52 9.42 30.44
C PRO A 757 20.02 8.74 31.71
N HIS A 758 20.94 8.47 32.65
CA HIS A 758 20.59 8.01 33.99
C HIS A 758 19.81 9.10 34.74
N GLU A 759 18.72 8.73 35.43
CA GLU A 759 17.77 9.66 36.04
C GLU A 759 18.43 10.63 37.03
N LYS A 760 19.41 10.15 37.82
CA LYS A 760 20.06 10.96 38.86
C LYS A 760 21.32 11.70 38.41
N THR A 761 22.08 11.12 37.49
CA THR A 761 23.44 11.60 37.15
C THR A 761 23.49 12.23 35.78
N ASN A 762 22.46 12.03 34.96
CA ASN A 762 22.37 12.42 33.55
C ASN A 762 23.49 11.82 32.67
N HIS A 763 24.32 10.92 33.19
CA HIS A 763 25.33 10.20 32.42
C HIS A 763 24.66 9.21 31.46
N PRO A 764 25.20 9.02 30.25
CA PRO A 764 24.65 8.07 29.28
C PRO A 764 24.83 6.63 29.79
N VAL A 765 23.75 5.85 29.78
CA VAL A 765 23.72 4.44 30.15
C VAL A 765 23.36 3.60 28.94
N GLU A 766 24.23 2.65 28.62
CA GLU A 766 24.01 1.65 27.58
C GLU A 766 22.80 0.76 27.87
N LEU A 767 22.00 0.53 26.83
CA LEU A 767 20.77 -0.25 26.92
C LEU A 767 20.98 -1.71 26.50
N TYR A 768 20.37 -2.62 27.28
CA TYR A 768 20.36 -4.05 27.04
C TYR A 768 18.95 -4.58 27.30
N LEU A 769 18.51 -5.56 26.50
CA LEU A 769 17.21 -6.21 26.71
C LEU A 769 17.23 -7.25 27.84
N PHE A 770 18.44 -7.69 28.24
CA PHE A 770 18.66 -8.59 29.36
C PHE A 770 19.77 -8.03 30.27
N ALA A 771 19.45 -7.87 31.55
CA ALA A 771 20.37 -7.39 32.58
C ALA A 771 20.06 -8.07 33.93
N ASP A 772 20.59 -9.28 34.11
CA ASP A 772 20.47 -10.05 35.36
C ASP A 772 21.78 -10.80 35.62
N GLY A 773 22.63 -10.25 36.50
CA GLY A 773 24.01 -10.71 36.74
C GLY A 773 24.99 -10.52 35.57
N GLN A 774 24.49 -10.58 34.34
CA GLN A 774 25.19 -10.30 33.08
C GLN A 774 24.32 -9.43 32.17
N LYS A 775 24.96 -8.68 31.27
CA LYS A 775 24.28 -7.89 30.23
C LYS A 775 24.34 -8.65 28.90
N ALA A 776 23.20 -8.79 28.23
CA ALA A 776 23.09 -9.45 26.94
C ALA A 776 22.01 -8.80 26.05
N MET A 777 22.06 -9.09 24.75
CA MET A 777 21.16 -8.49 23.75
C MET A 777 21.22 -6.95 23.78
N PRO A 778 22.37 -6.36 23.40
CA PRO A 778 22.53 -4.91 23.38
C PRO A 778 21.52 -4.28 22.42
N VAL A 779 20.98 -3.12 22.80
CA VAL A 779 20.16 -2.30 21.89
C VAL A 779 21.11 -1.53 20.97
N PRO A 780 21.13 -1.76 19.65
CA PRO A 780 22.04 -1.07 18.75
C PRO A 780 21.86 0.45 18.79
N LYS A 781 22.96 1.18 18.70
CA LYS A 781 22.95 2.64 18.49
C LYS A 781 22.48 2.98 17.08
N LEU A 782 23.08 2.33 16.08
CA LEU A 782 22.75 2.46 14.67
C LEU A 782 22.40 1.11 14.05
N PHE A 783 21.52 1.16 13.06
CA PHE A 783 21.39 0.11 12.06
C PHE A 783 22.06 0.60 10.78
N TRP A 784 22.70 -0.29 10.05
CA TRP A 784 23.25 -0.01 8.74
C TRP A 784 22.78 -1.09 7.75
N LYS A 785 22.54 -0.72 6.51
CA LYS A 785 22.18 -1.63 5.42
C LYS A 785 22.97 -1.26 4.18
N VAL A 786 23.86 -2.15 3.76
CA VAL A 786 24.54 -2.09 2.47
C VAL A 786 23.60 -2.67 1.42
N VAL A 787 23.40 -1.93 0.34
CA VAL A 787 22.66 -2.36 -0.85
C VAL A 787 23.62 -2.26 -2.03
N TYR A 788 23.96 -3.40 -2.64
CA TYR A 788 24.95 -3.48 -3.70
C TYR A 788 24.41 -4.28 -4.88
N SER A 789 24.51 -3.73 -6.10
CA SER A 789 24.19 -4.41 -7.34
C SER A 789 25.47 -4.95 -7.98
N PRO A 790 25.67 -6.29 -8.04
CA PRO A 790 26.85 -6.86 -8.69
C PRO A 790 26.91 -6.57 -10.19
N SER A 791 25.76 -6.54 -10.87
CA SER A 791 25.65 -6.31 -12.31
C SER A 791 26.10 -4.90 -12.72
N THR A 792 25.70 -3.89 -11.95
CA THR A 792 26.05 -2.48 -12.24
C THR A 792 27.28 -2.00 -11.49
N ARG A 793 27.78 -2.79 -10.51
CA ARG A 793 28.85 -2.42 -9.58
C ARG A 793 28.57 -1.09 -8.88
N ARG A 794 27.31 -0.83 -8.56
CA ARG A 794 26.89 0.34 -7.78
C ARG A 794 26.41 -0.11 -6.41
N GLY A 795 26.68 0.69 -5.38
CA GLY A 795 26.27 0.36 -4.02
C GLY A 795 26.24 1.56 -3.10
N VAL A 796 25.47 1.44 -2.02
CA VAL A 796 25.38 2.45 -0.96
C VAL A 796 25.16 1.78 0.38
N ALA A 797 25.63 2.41 1.46
CA ALA A 797 25.26 2.03 2.83
C ALA A 797 24.29 3.06 3.39
N VAL A 798 23.10 2.64 3.80
CA VAL A 798 22.11 3.50 4.46
C VAL A 798 22.13 3.20 5.96
N LEU A 799 22.15 4.24 6.78
CA LEU A 799 22.23 4.15 8.23
C LEU A 799 20.99 4.76 8.87
N GLY A 800 20.55 4.17 9.97
CA GLY A 800 19.42 4.63 10.76
C GLY A 800 19.71 4.70 12.25
N VAL A 801 19.31 5.81 12.87
CA VAL A 801 19.50 6.08 14.30
C VAL A 801 18.41 5.41 15.12
N ASN A 802 18.79 4.47 15.99
CA ASN A 802 17.88 3.67 16.80
C ASN A 802 17.71 4.27 18.20
N ASN A 803 17.26 5.52 18.27
CA ASN A 803 16.91 6.18 19.53
C ASN A 803 15.97 7.39 19.30
N PRO A 804 14.68 7.29 19.67
CA PRO A 804 13.73 8.38 19.45
C PRO A 804 13.84 9.53 20.47
N PHE A 805 14.75 9.44 21.43
CA PHE A 805 14.91 10.42 22.52
C PHE A 805 16.13 11.32 22.36
N LEU A 806 16.92 11.13 21.30
CA LEU A 806 18.09 11.97 21.04
C LEU A 806 17.64 13.37 20.63
N LYS A 807 18.31 14.37 21.23
CA LYS A 807 18.18 15.78 20.86
C LYS A 807 19.32 16.25 19.95
N ASP A 808 20.45 15.58 20.05
CA ASP A 808 21.67 15.84 19.29
C ASP A 808 22.10 14.55 18.57
N LEU A 809 22.47 14.70 17.31
CA LEU A 809 22.83 13.63 16.39
C LEU A 809 24.31 13.66 16.01
N GLU A 810 25.11 14.63 16.48
CA GLU A 810 26.50 14.79 16.04
C GLU A 810 27.31 13.50 16.21
N ASN A 811 27.10 12.80 17.34
CA ASN A 811 27.77 11.53 17.64
C ASN A 811 27.15 10.31 16.92
N GLU A 812 26.07 10.47 16.17
CA GLU A 812 25.35 9.42 15.44
C GLU A 812 25.74 9.35 13.96
N ILE A 813 26.31 10.42 13.42
CA ILE A 813 26.73 10.51 12.01
C ILE A 813 28.20 10.07 11.90
N ILE A 814 28.41 8.83 11.45
CA ILE A 814 29.76 8.21 11.43
C ILE A 814 30.45 8.25 10.07
N CYS A 815 29.84 8.84 9.06
CA CYS A 815 30.41 9.01 7.73
C CYS A 815 29.72 10.17 6.98
N PRO A 816 30.37 10.73 5.94
CA PRO A 816 29.77 11.81 5.15
C PRO A 816 28.43 11.40 4.55
N ASP A 817 27.40 12.22 4.76
CA ASP A 817 26.06 11.95 4.27
C ASP A 817 25.95 12.23 2.77
N VAL A 818 25.62 11.20 1.99
CA VAL A 818 25.36 11.24 0.54
C VAL A 818 23.91 10.93 0.21
N ALA A 819 23.00 10.90 1.20
CA ALA A 819 21.60 10.53 0.98
C ALA A 819 20.86 11.43 0.00
N ASP A 820 21.25 12.70 -0.14
CA ASP A 820 20.64 13.62 -1.12
C ASP A 820 20.93 13.23 -2.57
N GLN A 821 21.92 12.35 -2.79
CA GLN A 821 22.18 11.76 -4.10
C GLN A 821 21.20 10.62 -4.40
N LEU A 822 20.50 10.05 -3.40
CA LEU A 822 19.61 8.90 -3.57
C LEU A 822 18.19 9.33 -3.98
N ASN A 823 17.93 9.33 -5.28
CA ASN A 823 16.63 9.74 -5.86
C ASN A 823 15.45 8.75 -5.62
N TRP A 824 15.71 7.62 -4.96
CA TRP A 824 14.72 6.58 -4.68
C TRP A 824 14.27 6.52 -3.21
N LEU A 825 14.83 7.35 -2.32
CA LEU A 825 14.31 7.52 -0.95
C LEU A 825 13.08 8.44 -0.98
N SER A 826 11.96 7.99 -0.39
CA SER A 826 10.66 8.67 -0.55
C SER A 826 9.99 9.12 0.77
N PHE A 827 10.77 9.42 1.81
CA PHE A 827 10.26 9.77 3.14
C PHE A 827 11.12 10.85 3.82
N ASP A 828 10.57 11.48 4.87
CA ASP A 828 11.31 12.44 5.70
C ASP A 828 12.39 11.73 6.52
N ARG A 829 13.60 11.69 5.94
CA ARG A 829 14.78 11.05 6.53
C ARG A 829 15.29 11.76 7.78
N PHE A 830 14.92 13.02 8.03
CA PHE A 830 15.43 13.81 9.15
C PHE A 830 14.61 13.64 10.44
N ASN A 831 13.50 12.89 10.40
CA ASN A 831 12.65 12.71 11.56
C ASN A 831 13.29 11.80 12.63
N THR A 832 13.82 12.42 13.69
CA THR A 832 14.52 11.70 14.77
C THR A 832 13.63 10.72 15.53
N VAL A 833 12.37 11.10 15.80
CA VAL A 833 11.40 10.23 16.49
C VAL A 833 11.10 8.98 15.65
N ARG A 834 10.94 9.14 14.33
CA ARG A 834 10.68 8.05 13.39
C ARG A 834 11.94 7.30 12.95
N GLY A 835 13.09 7.67 13.51
CA GLY A 835 14.42 7.19 13.16
C GLY A 835 15.04 8.02 12.05
N TYR A 836 16.06 8.80 12.41
CA TYR A 836 16.84 9.58 11.46
C TYR A 836 17.61 8.66 10.51
N ILE A 837 17.60 8.95 9.21
CA ILE A 837 18.27 8.18 8.15
C ILE A 837 19.26 9.08 7.39
N TYR A 838 20.45 8.55 7.16
CA TYR A 838 21.48 9.11 6.27
C TYR A 838 22.13 8.00 5.45
N ALA A 839 22.95 8.35 4.46
CA ALA A 839 23.61 7.37 3.61
C ALA A 839 25.09 7.70 3.43
N CYS A 840 25.90 6.67 3.21
CA CYS A 840 27.33 6.79 3.00
C CYS A 840 27.76 5.94 1.82
N THR A 841 28.88 6.31 1.20
CA THR A 841 29.55 5.39 0.29
C THR A 841 30.00 4.13 1.05
N ILE A 842 30.04 2.99 0.37
CA ILE A 842 30.55 1.75 0.98
C ILE A 842 32.01 1.92 1.45
N ALA A 843 32.81 2.70 0.72
CA ALA A 843 34.20 2.99 1.09
C ALA A 843 34.30 3.79 2.40
N ASP A 844 33.44 4.78 2.60
CA ASP A 844 33.48 5.62 3.80
C ASP A 844 32.99 4.89 5.04
N ILE A 845 31.87 4.15 4.96
CA ILE A 845 31.40 3.39 6.13
C ILE A 845 32.41 2.33 6.57
N ARG A 846 33.16 1.74 5.62
CA ARG A 846 34.21 0.74 5.91
C ARG A 846 35.41 1.32 6.67
N LYS A 847 35.63 2.63 6.64
CA LYS A 847 36.66 3.27 7.49
C LYS A 847 36.31 3.14 8.97
N VAL A 848 35.01 3.07 9.29
CA VAL A 848 34.50 2.92 10.66
C VAL A 848 34.15 1.47 10.99
N ILE A 849 33.56 0.74 10.04
CA ILE A 849 33.13 -0.66 10.17
C ILE A 849 33.91 -1.51 9.15
N PRO A 850 35.20 -1.79 9.37
CA PRO A 850 36.04 -2.48 8.39
C PRO A 850 35.62 -3.94 8.14
N GLN A 851 34.74 -4.49 8.98
CA GLN A 851 34.16 -5.83 8.81
C GLN A 851 33.11 -5.90 7.70
N ILE A 852 32.59 -4.75 7.23
CA ILE A 852 31.77 -4.72 6.01
C ILE A 852 32.65 -5.17 4.84
N PRO A 853 32.22 -6.16 4.04
CA PRO A 853 32.97 -6.64 2.88
C PRO A 853 33.37 -5.50 1.95
N ASN A 854 34.54 -5.65 1.31
CA ASN A 854 34.96 -4.73 0.26
C ASN A 854 34.18 -5.03 -1.03
N TYR A 855 32.92 -4.59 -1.09
CA TYR A 855 32.14 -4.64 -2.31
C TYR A 855 32.83 -3.83 -3.40
N ASP A 856 32.84 -4.35 -4.61
CA ASP A 856 33.54 -3.74 -5.75
C ASP A 856 32.71 -2.60 -6.40
N ALA A 857 32.26 -1.68 -5.54
CA ALA A 857 31.38 -0.58 -5.90
C ALA A 857 32.17 0.57 -6.55
N ARG A 858 31.84 0.87 -7.81
CA ARG A 858 32.41 1.95 -8.63
C ARG A 858 31.55 3.21 -8.66
N GLY A 859 30.41 3.21 -7.99
CA GLY A 859 29.50 4.34 -7.91
C GLY A 859 28.38 4.13 -6.89
N ILE A 860 27.63 5.19 -6.63
CA ILE A 860 26.45 5.16 -5.75
C ILE A 860 25.29 4.48 -6.49
N LEU A 861 24.52 3.67 -5.76
CA LEU A 861 23.35 2.99 -6.30
C LEU A 861 22.18 3.97 -6.40
N ASN A 862 21.97 4.49 -7.61
CA ASN A 862 20.84 5.34 -8.00
C ASN A 862 20.04 4.70 -9.13
N LEU A 863 18.80 5.18 -9.30
CA LEU A 863 17.95 4.83 -10.46
C LEU A 863 18.64 5.18 -11.79
#